data_AF-G8BBC1-F1
#
_entry.id   AF-G8BBC1-F1
#
_cell.length_a   1.000
_cell.length_b   1.000
_cell.length_c   1.000
_cell.angle_alpha   90.00
_cell.angle_beta   90.00
_cell.angle_gamma   90.00
#
_symmetry.space_group_name_H-M   'P 1'
#
loop_
_entity.id
_entity.type
_entity.pdbx_description
1 polymer ?
#
loop_
_entity_poly.entity_id
_entity_poly.type
_entity_poly.pdbx_seq_one_letter_code
_entity_poly.pdbx_strand_id
1 'polypeptide(L)'
;MNYSRTERRKSMAERRPSTTYTPPVIPHLAGLEKPQDQFLKIDQCDVLVVGTGLQESILAAALSWQGTQVLHIDNKPYYGDSSSTMTIEQLKKWCADVNQGKIPHFQDAQIYIPGGKLSNQFNSRDYGIDLTPKIMFCQSDLLTLLVKSRVYRYLEFQSLSNFHVFENDDFQQKVNATTKQDIFTDKSLSLITKRYLMKFLKFILLDSDYKQRVKPYANEPIQKFLKEEFKLEDPQINELVFSIGLSYKEDINTKEALIKIKRFLSSFDVYGKFPCMVSKYGGPGELAQGFCRSAAVAGTTYKLNTSLVDFDPMSRIAHFDDGSHIKINEKVIISPTQLPKFLQSSYNQVTEGLQPHYVTRLITVVRRDCNEWISHNESSAIVVFPPHSLPTENEYSVQVMIQNGSSGVCPEGQSIWFSQTVEQDLSRAKRDLESAYTKMESSLLRESSNDIDEILDETDFVVNQEGTPVLANSFKLGSHLQNFLPQEKLEVVCKVGYVEKTFIANDLSNIFKPSKENNIVYRDTPDAQDQIFFTNTPSAELSYDGVITDVKSIYQRVTGTTDDFFDVDFEDEEDEYDRNNQPVIPPKRSSVIGGIVGGGSGTSLAALREQHDEGISDNAIDSDEDMDDSHAPFGAEEMEL
;
A
#
# COMPACT_ATOMS: atom_id res chain seq x y z
N MET A 1 -57.14 -16.62 26.72
CA MET A 1 -56.35 -15.41 26.44
C MET A 1 -55.18 -15.85 25.56
N ASN A 2 -55.09 -15.33 24.34
CA ASN A 2 -54.02 -15.72 23.41
C ASN A 2 -52.80 -14.83 23.65
N TYR A 3 -51.64 -15.46 23.86
CA TYR A 3 -50.36 -14.76 23.80
C TYR A 3 -50.02 -14.52 22.33
N SER A 4 -49.88 -13.24 21.96
CA SER A 4 -49.39 -12.86 20.64
C SER A 4 -47.94 -13.33 20.48
N ARG A 5 -47.66 -14.11 19.45
CA ARG A 5 -46.28 -14.34 19.00
C ARG A 5 -45.78 -13.05 18.36
N THR A 6 -44.78 -12.41 18.95
CA THR A 6 -44.06 -11.32 18.30
C THR A 6 -43.44 -11.87 17.01
N GLU A 7 -43.92 -11.42 15.86
CA GLU A 7 -43.35 -11.83 14.57
C GLU A 7 -41.90 -11.37 14.49
N ARG A 8 -40.96 -12.32 14.29
CA ARG A 8 -39.57 -11.99 14.00
C ARG A 8 -39.55 -11.28 12.65
N ARG A 9 -39.09 -10.02 12.64
CA ARG A 9 -38.98 -9.20 11.42
C ARG A 9 -38.01 -9.90 10.45
N LYS A 10 -38.40 -9.99 9.18
CA LYS A 10 -37.56 -10.60 8.14
C LYS A 10 -36.26 -9.83 7.92
N SER A 11 -35.15 -10.53 7.71
CA SER A 11 -33.85 -9.92 7.38
C SER A 11 -33.86 -9.29 5.98
N MET A 12 -32.80 -8.54 5.63
CA MET A 12 -32.62 -7.99 4.27
C MET A 12 -32.57 -9.10 3.21
N ALA A 13 -31.78 -10.15 3.45
CA ALA A 13 -31.68 -11.33 2.58
C ALA A 13 -33.02 -12.04 2.36
N GLU A 14 -33.92 -12.06 3.37
CA GLU A 14 -35.25 -12.69 3.28
C GLU A 14 -36.28 -11.88 2.46
N ARG A 15 -35.89 -10.78 1.82
CA ARG A 15 -36.75 -9.92 0.99
C ARG A 15 -36.66 -10.16 -0.51
N ARG A 16 -35.69 -10.95 -1.01
CA ARG A 16 -35.59 -11.31 -2.43
C ARG A 16 -35.88 -12.80 -2.66
N PRO A 17 -36.65 -13.19 -3.70
CA PRO A 17 -36.46 -14.50 -4.31
C PRO A 17 -35.08 -14.53 -5.00
N SER A 18 -34.45 -15.70 -5.10
CA SER A 18 -33.19 -15.88 -5.83
C SER A 18 -33.36 -15.55 -7.31
N THR A 19 -33.00 -14.33 -7.69
CA THR A 19 -32.98 -13.86 -9.08
C THR A 19 -31.64 -14.16 -9.72
N THR A 20 -31.61 -15.17 -10.61
CA THR A 20 -30.50 -15.44 -11.51
C THR A 20 -30.16 -14.18 -12.32
N TYR A 21 -28.90 -13.76 -12.32
CA TYR A 21 -28.45 -12.63 -13.12
C TYR A 21 -28.01 -13.13 -14.49
N THR A 22 -28.82 -12.87 -15.51
CA THR A 22 -28.41 -13.05 -16.92
C THR A 22 -28.30 -11.66 -17.55
N PRO A 23 -27.10 -11.14 -17.87
CA PRO A 23 -26.97 -9.84 -18.51
C PRO A 23 -27.34 -9.94 -20.00
N PRO A 24 -28.43 -9.32 -20.48
CA PRO A 24 -28.74 -9.28 -21.89
C PRO A 24 -28.20 -7.97 -22.50
N VAL A 25 -27.29 -8.12 -23.47
CA VAL A 25 -26.74 -7.03 -24.31
C VAL A 25 -25.76 -6.11 -23.58
N ILE A 26 -24.69 -5.73 -24.29
CA ILE A 26 -23.77 -4.66 -23.92
C ILE A 26 -24.61 -3.43 -23.51
N PRO A 27 -24.43 -2.85 -22.30
CA PRO A 27 -25.16 -1.65 -21.93
C PRO A 27 -24.89 -0.56 -22.96
N HIS A 28 -25.95 0.04 -23.51
CA HIS A 28 -25.85 1.16 -24.44
C HIS A 28 -24.90 2.21 -23.84
N LEU A 29 -24.00 2.78 -24.65
CA LEU A 29 -23.00 3.78 -24.23
C LEU A 29 -23.66 5.12 -23.83
N ALA A 30 -24.37 5.10 -22.71
CA ALA A 30 -25.17 6.19 -22.18
C ALA A 30 -24.26 7.26 -21.54
N GLY A 31 -23.74 8.14 -22.40
CA GLY A 31 -22.89 9.26 -21.96
C GLY A 31 -22.24 10.04 -23.10
N LEU A 32 -22.19 9.49 -24.32
CA LEU A 32 -21.55 10.16 -25.47
C LEU A 32 -22.51 11.00 -26.34
N GLU A 33 -23.82 10.73 -26.29
CA GLU A 33 -24.75 11.23 -27.31
C GLU A 33 -25.62 12.43 -26.88
N LYS A 34 -25.66 12.75 -25.58
CA LYS A 34 -26.36 13.92 -25.02
C LYS A 34 -25.60 14.44 -23.80
N PRO A 35 -25.62 15.77 -23.52
CA PRO A 35 -25.18 16.25 -22.21
C PRO A 35 -26.02 15.55 -21.14
N GLN A 36 -25.35 14.97 -20.15
CA GLN A 36 -26.04 14.36 -19.01
C GLN A 36 -26.80 15.45 -18.26
N ASP A 37 -28.07 15.21 -17.94
CA ASP A 37 -28.83 16.07 -17.04
C ASP A 37 -28.06 16.19 -15.72
N GLN A 38 -27.83 17.41 -15.23
CA GLN A 38 -27.01 17.68 -14.04
C GLN A 38 -27.67 17.25 -12.71
N PHE A 39 -28.73 16.44 -12.77
CA PHE A 39 -29.54 16.04 -11.63
C PHE A 39 -29.40 14.54 -11.35
N LEU A 40 -29.34 14.19 -10.06
CA LEU A 40 -29.43 12.80 -9.62
C LEU A 40 -30.73 12.18 -10.14
N LYS A 41 -30.61 11.05 -10.84
CA LYS A 41 -31.76 10.27 -11.36
C LYS A 41 -32.42 9.38 -10.30
N ILE A 42 -31.92 9.43 -9.07
CA ILE A 42 -32.42 8.71 -7.90
C ILE A 42 -32.99 9.73 -6.89
N ASP A 43 -34.18 9.44 -6.36
CA ASP A 43 -34.89 10.24 -5.35
C ASP A 43 -34.69 9.70 -3.92
N GLN A 44 -34.30 8.43 -3.81
CA GLN A 44 -33.91 7.77 -2.58
C GLN A 44 -32.76 6.77 -2.80
N CYS A 45 -32.03 6.46 -1.73
CA CYS A 45 -31.15 5.31 -1.64
C CYS A 45 -31.24 4.70 -0.22
N ASP A 46 -30.71 3.50 -0.01
CA ASP A 46 -30.70 2.86 1.30
C ASP A 46 -29.53 3.34 2.15
N VAL A 47 -28.35 3.43 1.55
CA VAL A 47 -27.12 3.87 2.21
C VAL A 47 -26.45 4.99 1.39
N LEU A 48 -26.05 6.05 2.08
CA LEU A 48 -25.14 7.07 1.56
C LEU A 48 -23.73 6.81 2.11
N VAL A 49 -22.74 6.76 1.22
CA VAL A 49 -21.31 6.67 1.57
C VAL A 49 -20.61 7.95 1.10
N VAL A 50 -19.87 8.60 1.99
CA VAL A 50 -19.18 9.88 1.75
C VAL A 50 -17.67 9.70 1.88
N GLY A 51 -16.95 9.95 0.78
CA GLY A 51 -15.53 9.65 0.62
C GLY A 51 -15.33 8.28 -0.02
N THR A 52 -14.45 8.18 -1.01
CA THR A 52 -14.22 6.96 -1.82
C THR A 52 -12.93 6.22 -1.46
N GLY A 53 -12.60 6.20 -0.17
CA GLY A 53 -11.44 5.48 0.36
C GLY A 53 -11.57 3.96 0.28
N LEU A 54 -10.51 3.25 0.69
CA LEU A 54 -10.47 1.80 0.59
C LEU A 54 -11.54 1.12 1.47
N GLN A 55 -11.86 1.66 2.65
CA GLN A 55 -12.89 1.08 3.51
C GLN A 55 -14.29 1.30 2.91
N GLU A 56 -14.53 2.50 2.42
CA GLU A 56 -15.79 3.00 1.87
C GLU A 56 -16.14 2.29 0.56
N SER A 57 -15.15 2.08 -0.31
CA SER A 57 -15.30 1.34 -1.57
C SER A 57 -15.57 -0.15 -1.37
N ILE A 58 -14.85 -0.82 -0.46
CA ILE A 58 -15.13 -2.23 -0.09
C ILE A 58 -16.54 -2.34 0.51
N LEU A 59 -16.93 -1.42 1.41
CA LEU A 59 -18.25 -1.41 2.03
C LEU A 59 -19.37 -1.20 1.01
N ALA A 60 -19.22 -0.22 0.11
CA ALA A 60 -20.19 0.06 -0.95
C ALA A 60 -20.36 -1.15 -1.88
N ALA A 61 -19.27 -1.82 -2.24
CA ALA A 61 -19.34 -3.06 -3.02
C ALA A 61 -20.04 -4.19 -2.26
N ALA A 62 -19.69 -4.44 -0.99
CA ALA A 62 -20.33 -5.47 -0.17
C ALA A 62 -21.85 -5.27 -0.06
N LEU A 63 -22.29 -4.04 0.20
CA LEU A 63 -23.70 -3.68 0.35
C LEU A 63 -24.48 -3.81 -0.97
N SER A 64 -23.91 -3.32 -2.09
CA SER A 64 -24.58 -3.35 -3.40
C SER A 64 -24.68 -4.77 -3.96
N TRP A 65 -23.67 -5.63 -3.74
CA TRP A 65 -23.78 -7.05 -4.12
C TRP A 65 -24.88 -7.80 -3.34
N GLN A 66 -25.19 -7.40 -2.10
CA GLN A 66 -26.39 -7.86 -1.39
C GLN A 66 -27.67 -7.10 -1.75
N GLY A 67 -27.62 -6.25 -2.77
CA GLY A 67 -28.78 -5.59 -3.36
C GLY A 67 -29.27 -4.33 -2.63
N THR A 68 -28.44 -3.75 -1.77
CA THR A 68 -28.65 -2.45 -1.12
C THR A 68 -28.51 -1.33 -2.14
N GLN A 69 -29.39 -0.34 -2.16
CA GLN A 69 -29.20 0.84 -3.02
C GLN A 69 -28.18 1.79 -2.39
N VAL A 70 -26.96 1.82 -2.92
CA VAL A 70 -25.89 2.70 -2.43
C VAL A 70 -25.73 3.93 -3.34
N LEU A 71 -25.75 5.12 -2.72
CA LEU A 71 -25.20 6.35 -3.31
C LEU A 71 -23.82 6.59 -2.69
N HIS A 72 -22.81 6.72 -3.53
CA HIS A 72 -21.42 6.92 -3.11
C HIS A 72 -20.91 8.25 -3.67
N ILE A 73 -20.60 9.19 -2.79
CA ILE A 73 -20.16 10.55 -3.16
C ILE A 73 -18.73 10.82 -2.71
N ASP A 74 -18.09 11.78 -3.37
CA ASP A 74 -16.78 12.30 -2.97
C ASP A 74 -16.69 13.80 -3.29
N ASN A 75 -16.10 14.61 -2.39
CA ASN A 75 -15.88 16.02 -2.66
C ASN A 75 -14.72 16.29 -3.64
N LYS A 76 -13.91 15.27 -3.96
CA LYS A 76 -12.82 15.35 -4.94
C LYS A 76 -13.29 15.00 -6.36
N PRO A 77 -12.55 15.43 -7.40
CA PRO A 77 -12.75 15.01 -8.79
C PRO A 77 -12.13 13.63 -9.12
N TYR A 78 -11.61 12.91 -8.12
CA TYR A 78 -10.90 11.64 -8.26
C TYR A 78 -11.30 10.69 -7.12
N TYR A 79 -11.06 9.40 -7.32
CA TYR A 79 -11.32 8.37 -6.31
C TYR A 79 -10.20 8.23 -5.28
N GLY A 80 -10.51 7.59 -4.16
CA GLY A 80 -9.53 7.06 -3.22
C GLY A 80 -9.41 7.84 -1.92
N ASP A 81 -9.86 9.11 -1.85
CA ASP A 81 -9.87 9.91 -0.61
C ASP A 81 -8.53 9.83 0.18
N SER A 82 -8.50 9.38 1.43
CA SER A 82 -7.27 9.16 2.22
C SER A 82 -6.33 8.08 1.65
N SER A 83 -6.86 7.19 0.81
CA SER A 83 -6.18 6.11 0.10
C SER A 83 -5.77 6.49 -1.33
N SER A 84 -5.93 7.76 -1.75
CA SER A 84 -5.71 8.16 -3.16
C SER A 84 -4.25 8.07 -3.61
N THR A 85 -4.10 7.66 -4.87
CA THR A 85 -2.85 7.75 -5.65
C THR A 85 -2.91 9.04 -6.48
N MET A 86 -1.89 9.90 -6.35
CA MET A 86 -1.94 11.29 -6.82
C MET A 86 -0.76 11.65 -7.71
N THR A 87 -1.02 12.47 -8.73
CA THR A 87 0.04 13.14 -9.51
C THR A 87 0.69 14.27 -8.70
N ILE A 88 1.93 14.65 -9.04
CA ILE A 88 2.67 15.73 -8.36
C ILE A 88 1.88 17.06 -8.32
N GLU A 89 1.16 17.42 -9.38
CA GLU A 89 0.33 18.63 -9.41
C GLU A 89 -0.92 18.52 -8.52
N GLN A 90 -1.53 17.33 -8.45
CA GLN A 90 -2.61 17.08 -7.49
C GLN A 90 -2.10 17.17 -6.04
N LEU A 91 -0.87 16.70 -5.76
CA LEU A 91 -0.25 16.80 -4.44
C LEU A 91 0.02 18.24 -4.01
N LYS A 92 0.49 19.13 -4.90
CA LYS A 92 0.60 20.57 -4.59
C LYS A 92 -0.73 21.15 -4.10
N LYS A 93 -1.81 20.87 -4.84
CA LYS A 93 -3.16 21.29 -4.46
C LYS A 93 -3.60 20.67 -3.13
N TRP A 94 -3.27 19.39 -2.90
CA TRP A 94 -3.57 18.69 -1.66
C TRP A 94 -2.86 19.31 -0.46
N CYS A 95 -1.54 19.58 -0.53
CA CYS A 95 -0.80 20.27 0.54
C CYS A 95 -1.42 21.63 0.88
N ALA A 96 -1.77 22.42 -0.14
CA ALA A 96 -2.45 23.69 0.05
C ALA A 96 -3.85 23.55 0.70
N ASP A 97 -4.63 22.53 0.31
CA ASP A 97 -5.94 22.26 0.92
C ASP A 97 -5.81 21.74 2.37
N VAL A 98 -4.78 20.93 2.69
CA VAL A 98 -4.44 20.49 4.05
C VAL A 98 -4.10 21.68 4.95
N ASN A 99 -3.17 22.54 4.52
CA ASN A 99 -2.70 23.67 5.33
C ASN A 99 -3.78 24.76 5.50
N GLN A 100 -4.79 24.79 4.62
CA GLN A 100 -6.00 25.62 4.77
C GLN A 100 -7.07 24.97 5.66
N GLY A 101 -6.81 23.81 6.26
CA GLY A 101 -7.74 23.09 7.14
C GLY A 101 -8.95 22.48 6.43
N LYS A 102 -8.89 22.28 5.11
CA LYS A 102 -10.00 21.70 4.32
C LYS A 102 -10.03 20.17 4.32
N ILE A 103 -8.93 19.54 4.73
CA ILE A 103 -8.80 18.09 4.81
C ILE A 103 -8.47 17.75 6.26
N PRO A 104 -9.48 17.46 7.10
CA PRO A 104 -9.27 16.97 8.46
C PRO A 104 -8.38 15.72 8.47
N HIS A 105 -7.78 15.44 9.63
CA HIS A 105 -6.84 14.34 9.86
C HIS A 105 -5.48 14.42 9.16
N PHE A 106 -5.27 15.39 8.26
CA PHE A 106 -3.94 15.71 7.75
C PHE A 106 -3.52 17.10 8.23
N GLN A 107 -2.22 17.28 8.46
CA GLN A 107 -1.62 18.56 8.87
C GLN A 107 -0.17 18.65 8.41
N ASP A 108 0.39 19.87 8.42
CA ASP A 108 1.82 20.13 8.20
C ASP A 108 2.32 19.54 6.86
N ALA A 109 1.52 19.72 5.81
CA ALA A 109 1.77 19.15 4.50
C ALA A 109 2.64 20.10 3.65
N GLN A 110 3.78 19.61 3.21
CA GLN A 110 4.82 20.39 2.53
C GLN A 110 5.26 19.64 1.27
N ILE A 111 5.52 20.37 0.19
CA ILE A 111 6.08 19.82 -1.05
C ILE A 111 7.26 20.67 -1.50
N TYR A 112 8.40 20.03 -1.69
CA TYR A 112 9.62 20.62 -2.19
C TYR A 112 9.95 20.05 -3.57
N ILE A 113 10.26 20.94 -4.52
CA ILE A 113 10.63 20.59 -5.89
C ILE A 113 11.92 21.37 -6.20
N PRO A 114 13.09 20.71 -6.25
CA PRO A 114 14.35 21.36 -6.62
C PRO A 114 14.20 22.12 -7.93
N GLY A 115 14.83 23.29 -8.07
CA GLY A 115 14.93 24.01 -9.35
C GLY A 115 13.63 24.59 -9.94
N GLY A 116 12.48 24.34 -9.31
CA GLY A 116 11.17 24.75 -9.82
C GLY A 116 10.89 24.26 -11.25
N LYS A 117 10.09 25.01 -12.01
CA LYS A 117 9.74 24.66 -13.41
C LYS A 117 10.87 24.88 -14.42
N LEU A 118 11.97 25.53 -14.04
CA LEU A 118 13.00 26.00 -14.98
C LEU A 118 14.11 24.98 -15.20
N SER A 119 14.59 24.31 -14.14
CA SER A 119 15.65 23.29 -14.27
C SER A 119 15.19 21.85 -13.99
N ASN A 120 14.11 21.64 -13.24
CA ASN A 120 13.62 20.29 -12.94
C ASN A 120 12.49 19.87 -13.88
N GLN A 121 12.86 19.24 -14.99
CA GLN A 121 11.94 18.81 -16.03
C GLN A 121 11.30 17.46 -15.68
N PHE A 122 9.99 17.46 -15.44
CA PHE A 122 9.19 16.25 -15.28
C PHE A 122 7.77 16.48 -15.78
N ASN A 123 7.13 15.42 -16.28
CA ASN A 123 5.70 15.43 -16.59
C ASN A 123 4.94 14.86 -15.39
N SER A 124 4.13 15.69 -14.75
CA SER A 124 3.40 15.32 -13.52
C SER A 124 2.50 14.09 -13.66
N ARG A 125 2.06 13.73 -14.87
CA ARG A 125 1.15 12.59 -15.11
C ARG A 125 1.83 11.23 -15.07
N ASP A 126 3.16 11.20 -15.12
CA ASP A 126 3.95 9.96 -15.16
C ASP A 126 4.27 9.44 -13.75
N TYR A 127 3.69 10.07 -12.72
CA TYR A 127 3.88 9.73 -11.31
C TYR A 127 2.54 9.46 -10.64
N GLY A 128 2.38 8.28 -10.04
CA GLY A 128 1.27 7.89 -9.18
C GLY A 128 1.78 7.72 -7.74
N ILE A 129 1.60 8.75 -6.91
CA ILE A 129 2.14 8.80 -5.55
C ILE A 129 1.02 8.53 -4.53
N ASP A 130 1.12 7.44 -3.78
CA ASP A 130 0.16 7.09 -2.72
C ASP A 130 0.29 7.98 -1.47
N LEU A 131 -0.85 8.44 -0.93
CA LEU A 131 -0.92 9.08 0.40
C LEU A 131 -0.80 8.10 1.59
N THR A 132 -0.97 6.80 1.35
CA THR A 132 -0.81 5.77 2.40
C THR A 132 -0.34 4.46 1.77
N PRO A 133 0.88 4.38 1.25
CA PRO A 133 1.40 3.21 0.56
C PRO A 133 1.35 1.96 1.47
N LYS A 134 0.93 0.82 0.92
CA LYS A 134 0.79 -0.44 1.65
C LYS A 134 1.17 -1.67 0.81
N ILE A 135 1.74 -2.66 1.48
CA ILE A 135 2.08 -3.98 0.93
C ILE A 135 0.97 -5.01 1.22
N MET A 136 0.82 -5.98 0.31
CA MET A 136 -0.13 -7.07 0.43
C MET A 136 0.57 -8.39 0.74
N PHE A 137 0.32 -8.94 1.93
CA PHE A 137 0.75 -10.30 2.26
C PHE A 137 0.01 -11.33 1.41
N CYS A 138 0.73 -12.33 0.90
CA CYS A 138 0.19 -13.43 0.11
C CYS A 138 -0.81 -14.31 0.88
N GLN A 139 -0.78 -14.28 2.22
CA GLN A 139 -1.89 -14.73 3.07
C GLN A 139 -2.46 -13.54 3.85
N SER A 140 -3.35 -12.78 3.22
CA SER A 140 -4.10 -11.69 3.84
C SER A 140 -5.60 -11.80 3.60
N ASP A 141 -6.38 -11.23 4.52
CA ASP A 141 -7.83 -11.17 4.44
C ASP A 141 -8.29 -10.35 3.23
N LEU A 142 -7.53 -9.30 2.86
CA LEU A 142 -7.79 -8.47 1.70
C LEU A 142 -7.53 -9.22 0.38
N LEU A 143 -6.43 -9.97 0.25
CA LEU A 143 -6.21 -10.79 -0.95
C LEU A 143 -7.28 -11.88 -1.10
N THR A 144 -7.65 -12.52 0.02
CA THR A 144 -8.78 -13.47 0.05
C THR A 144 -10.08 -12.80 -0.42
N LEU A 145 -10.34 -11.56 0.00
CA LEU A 145 -11.51 -10.81 -0.45
C LEU A 145 -11.44 -10.40 -1.92
N LEU A 146 -10.28 -9.96 -2.42
CA LEU A 146 -10.08 -9.60 -3.82
C LEU A 146 -10.37 -10.78 -4.75
N VAL A 147 -9.95 -11.99 -4.35
CA VAL A 147 -10.29 -13.24 -5.05
C VAL A 147 -11.80 -13.53 -4.95
N LYS A 148 -12.38 -13.57 -3.74
CA LYS A 148 -13.82 -13.87 -3.54
C LYS A 148 -14.74 -12.90 -4.30
N SER A 149 -14.40 -11.61 -4.32
CA SER A 149 -15.17 -10.55 -4.98
C SER A 149 -14.83 -10.35 -6.47
N ARG A 150 -13.89 -11.15 -7.02
CA ARG A 150 -13.35 -11.02 -8.38
C ARG A 150 -12.73 -9.65 -8.73
N VAL A 151 -12.55 -8.75 -7.76
CA VAL A 151 -11.95 -7.42 -7.94
C VAL A 151 -10.50 -7.49 -8.42
N TYR A 152 -9.79 -8.59 -8.13
CA TYR A 152 -8.45 -8.84 -8.68
C TYR A 152 -8.39 -8.76 -10.22
N ARG A 153 -9.51 -8.97 -10.93
CA ARG A 153 -9.59 -8.83 -12.41
C ARG A 153 -9.37 -7.40 -12.91
N TYR A 154 -9.35 -6.41 -12.03
CA TYR A 154 -9.08 -5.00 -12.37
C TYR A 154 -7.69 -4.53 -11.95
N LEU A 155 -6.88 -5.41 -11.35
CA LEU A 155 -5.62 -5.07 -10.68
C LEU A 155 -4.48 -5.95 -11.22
N GLU A 156 -3.28 -5.39 -11.30
CA GLU A 156 -2.06 -6.15 -11.55
C GLU A 156 -1.16 -6.08 -10.31
N PHE A 157 -0.60 -7.22 -9.91
CA PHE A 157 0.29 -7.33 -8.75
C PHE A 157 1.69 -7.74 -9.19
N GLN A 158 2.70 -7.19 -8.51
CA GLN A 158 4.10 -7.58 -8.67
C GLN A 158 4.67 -8.02 -7.32
N SER A 159 5.61 -8.97 -7.34
CA SER A 159 6.32 -9.39 -6.13
C SER A 159 7.25 -8.27 -5.62
N LEU A 160 7.42 -8.24 -4.30
CA LEU A 160 8.42 -7.41 -3.63
C LEU A 160 9.69 -8.25 -3.41
N SER A 161 10.87 -7.66 -3.60
CA SER A 161 12.12 -8.44 -3.67
C SER A 161 12.75 -8.78 -2.33
N ASN A 162 13.00 -7.79 -1.48
CA ASN A 162 13.71 -8.00 -0.23
C ASN A 162 13.36 -6.96 0.82
N PHE A 163 13.70 -7.28 2.07
CA PHE A 163 13.63 -6.41 3.23
C PHE A 163 15.06 -6.19 3.74
N HIS A 164 15.51 -4.95 3.68
CA HIS A 164 16.82 -4.53 4.18
C HIS A 164 16.72 -3.94 5.58
N VAL A 165 17.79 -4.04 6.35
CA VAL A 165 17.85 -3.55 7.73
C VAL A 165 19.09 -2.69 7.87
N PHE A 166 18.90 -1.45 8.35
CA PHE A 166 20.02 -0.60 8.72
C PHE A 166 20.53 -0.97 10.11
N GLU A 167 21.82 -1.31 10.22
CA GLU A 167 22.49 -1.60 11.49
C GLU A 167 23.99 -1.32 11.37
N ASN A 168 24.61 -0.74 12.40
CA ASN A 168 26.06 -0.45 12.44
C ASN A 168 26.57 0.45 11.28
N ASP A 169 25.75 1.39 10.83
CA ASP A 169 26.01 2.29 9.69
C ASP A 169 26.13 1.61 8.32
N ASP A 170 25.47 0.46 8.17
CA ASP A 170 25.45 -0.39 6.99
C ASP A 170 24.05 -0.94 6.70
N PHE A 171 23.74 -1.21 5.42
CA PHE A 171 22.47 -1.81 5.00
C PHE A 171 22.66 -3.31 4.79
N GLN A 172 22.21 -4.11 5.75
CA GLN A 172 22.33 -5.54 5.68
C GLN A 172 21.09 -6.19 5.05
N GLN A 173 21.32 -6.96 3.99
CA GLN A 173 20.33 -7.85 3.37
C GLN A 173 20.05 -9.08 4.27
N LYS A 174 19.45 -8.84 5.44
CA LYS A 174 19.28 -9.88 6.48
C LYS A 174 18.20 -10.92 6.15
N VAL A 175 17.10 -10.49 5.51
CA VAL A 175 15.87 -11.28 5.37
C VAL A 175 16.00 -12.46 4.39
N ASN A 176 17.18 -12.64 3.81
CA ASN A 176 17.57 -13.89 3.14
C ASN A 176 17.42 -15.11 4.07
N ALA A 177 17.62 -14.99 5.40
CA ALA A 177 17.57 -16.14 6.33
C ALA A 177 16.14 -16.53 6.79
N THR A 178 15.15 -16.47 5.91
CA THR A 178 13.73 -16.63 6.29
C THR A 178 13.16 -18.03 6.05
N THR A 179 13.61 -18.76 5.02
CA THR A 179 13.17 -20.16 4.83
C THR A 179 14.06 -21.15 5.60
N LYS A 180 13.57 -22.39 5.73
CA LYS A 180 14.36 -23.51 6.29
C LYS A 180 15.62 -23.81 5.48
N GLN A 181 15.59 -23.54 4.17
CA GLN A 181 16.72 -23.77 3.28
C GLN A 181 17.79 -22.70 3.52
N ASP A 182 17.38 -21.43 3.57
CA ASP A 182 18.33 -20.31 3.68
C ASP A 182 19.04 -20.30 5.02
N ILE A 183 18.31 -20.49 6.13
CA ILE A 183 18.88 -20.66 7.48
C ILE A 183 19.89 -21.82 7.49
N PHE A 184 19.64 -22.89 6.72
CA PHE A 184 20.56 -24.01 6.64
C PHE A 184 21.83 -23.65 5.85
N THR A 185 21.72 -22.91 4.75
CA THR A 185 22.86 -22.52 3.89
C THR A 185 23.68 -21.34 4.38
N ASP A 186 23.11 -20.44 5.19
CA ASP A 186 23.77 -19.21 5.66
C ASP A 186 25.05 -19.52 6.48
N LYS A 187 26.19 -18.99 6.06
CA LYS A 187 27.48 -19.24 6.74
C LYS A 187 27.76 -18.27 7.90
N SER A 188 27.02 -17.17 8.01
CA SER A 188 27.14 -16.20 9.12
C SER A 188 26.56 -16.76 10.42
N LEU A 189 25.50 -17.57 10.33
CA LEU A 189 24.80 -18.13 11.48
C LEU A 189 25.51 -19.37 12.05
N SER A 190 25.77 -19.34 13.36
CA SER A 190 26.29 -20.50 14.07
C SER A 190 25.31 -21.68 14.05
N LEU A 191 25.83 -22.91 14.14
CA LEU A 191 24.99 -24.13 14.18
C LEU A 191 23.98 -24.14 15.35
N ILE A 192 24.29 -23.48 16.48
CA ILE A 192 23.37 -23.41 17.62
C ILE A 192 22.28 -22.35 17.38
N THR A 193 22.63 -21.20 16.79
CA THR A 193 21.66 -20.17 16.35
C THR A 193 20.67 -20.74 15.33
N LYS A 194 21.16 -21.45 14.30
CA LYS A 194 20.32 -22.16 13.32
C LYS A 194 19.34 -23.13 13.99
N ARG A 195 19.80 -23.89 15.00
CA ARG A 195 18.94 -24.82 15.76
C ARG A 195 17.84 -24.10 16.51
N TYR A 196 18.12 -22.93 17.09
CA TYR A 196 17.14 -22.13 17.82
C TYR A 196 16.13 -21.44 16.90
N LEU A 197 16.57 -20.84 15.80
CA LEU A 197 15.68 -20.31 14.74
C LEU A 197 14.76 -21.41 14.19
N MET A 198 15.31 -22.58 13.86
CA MET A 198 14.50 -23.72 13.39
C MET A 198 13.54 -24.28 14.45
N LYS A 199 13.84 -24.14 15.74
CA LYS A 199 12.91 -24.45 16.84
C LYS A 199 11.77 -23.43 16.87
N PHE A 200 12.07 -22.14 16.69
CA PHE A 200 11.09 -21.06 16.64
C PHE A 200 10.16 -21.14 15.42
N LEU A 201 10.70 -21.35 14.22
CA LEU A 201 9.90 -21.53 13.00
C LEU A 201 8.95 -22.73 13.08
N LYS A 202 9.43 -23.87 13.59
CA LYS A 202 8.56 -25.03 13.85
C LYS A 202 7.46 -24.72 14.87
N PHE A 203 7.78 -23.95 15.91
CA PHE A 203 6.80 -23.52 16.90
C PHE A 203 5.71 -22.64 16.27
N ILE A 204 6.07 -21.54 15.61
CA ILE A 204 5.08 -20.55 15.18
C ILE A 204 4.20 -21.03 14.00
N LEU A 205 4.74 -21.90 13.15
CA LEU A 205 4.05 -22.43 11.96
C LEU A 205 3.36 -23.78 12.18
N LEU A 206 3.90 -24.68 13.02
CA LEU A 206 3.47 -26.09 13.07
C LEU A 206 2.98 -26.57 14.46
N ASP A 207 3.20 -25.82 15.54
CA ASP A 207 2.77 -26.22 16.89
C ASP A 207 1.26 -25.97 17.08
N SER A 208 0.49 -27.02 17.30
CA SER A 208 -0.95 -26.92 17.59
C SER A 208 -1.23 -26.19 18.90
N ASP A 209 -0.31 -26.29 19.86
CA ASP A 209 -0.47 -25.81 21.23
C ASP A 209 0.17 -24.43 21.41
N TYR A 210 0.55 -23.75 20.32
CA TYR A 210 1.25 -22.46 20.36
C TYR A 210 0.54 -21.45 21.27
N LYS A 211 -0.79 -21.37 21.21
CA LYS A 211 -1.61 -20.45 22.03
C LYS A 211 -1.43 -20.69 23.53
N GLN A 212 -1.26 -21.94 23.96
CA GLN A 212 -1.07 -22.29 25.36
C GLN A 212 0.33 -21.90 25.85
N ARG A 213 1.35 -22.08 25.01
CA ARG A 213 2.74 -21.68 25.32
C ARG A 213 2.97 -20.16 25.31
N VAL A 214 2.25 -19.41 24.47
CA VAL A 214 2.29 -17.93 24.47
C VAL A 214 1.56 -17.34 25.67
N LYS A 215 0.52 -17.99 26.18
CA LYS A 215 -0.38 -17.43 27.21
C LYS A 215 0.32 -16.82 28.45
N PRO A 216 1.38 -17.42 29.04
CA PRO A 216 2.09 -16.84 30.20
C PRO A 216 2.86 -15.56 29.86
N TYR A 217 3.24 -15.37 28.60
CA TYR A 217 4.06 -14.26 28.10
C TYR A 217 3.25 -13.22 27.31
N ALA A 218 1.93 -13.41 27.14
CA ALA A 218 1.14 -12.70 26.13
C ALA A 218 1.22 -11.16 26.18
N ASN A 219 1.36 -10.60 27.40
CA ASN A 219 1.49 -9.16 27.67
C ASN A 219 2.90 -8.78 28.19
N GLU A 220 3.89 -9.66 27.99
CA GLU A 220 5.30 -9.40 28.30
C GLU A 220 6.04 -9.01 27.00
N PRO A 221 7.12 -8.23 27.07
CA PRO A 221 7.93 -7.87 25.89
C PRO A 221 8.45 -9.11 25.14
N ILE A 222 8.37 -9.08 23.81
CA ILE A 222 8.74 -10.20 22.93
C ILE A 222 10.19 -10.71 23.15
N GLN A 223 11.12 -9.81 23.50
CA GLN A 223 12.53 -10.14 23.82
C GLN A 223 12.61 -11.20 24.91
N LYS A 224 11.79 -11.06 25.96
CA LYS A 224 11.77 -11.97 27.11
C LYS A 224 11.36 -13.37 26.66
N PHE A 225 10.28 -13.47 25.90
CA PHE A 225 9.79 -14.74 25.36
C PHE A 225 10.84 -15.43 24.46
N LEU A 226 11.45 -14.69 23.52
CA LEU A 226 12.44 -15.24 22.59
C LEU A 226 13.75 -15.67 23.28
N LYS A 227 14.22 -14.90 24.27
CA LYS A 227 15.40 -15.26 25.11
C LYS A 227 15.11 -16.45 26.03
N GLU A 228 13.96 -16.48 26.70
CA GLU A 228 13.62 -17.52 27.68
C GLU A 228 13.27 -18.85 27.01
N GLU A 229 12.34 -18.87 26.05
CA GLU A 229 11.82 -20.09 25.43
C GLU A 229 12.69 -20.60 24.26
N PHE A 230 13.36 -19.70 23.51
CA PHE A 230 14.07 -20.06 22.28
C PHE A 230 15.58 -19.85 22.32
N LYS A 231 16.11 -19.09 23.29
CA LYS A 231 17.55 -18.79 23.42
C LYS A 231 18.11 -18.03 22.19
N LEU A 232 17.28 -17.18 21.59
CA LEU A 232 17.72 -16.24 20.55
C LEU A 232 18.42 -15.03 21.19
N GLU A 233 19.40 -14.48 20.49
CA GLU A 233 20.13 -13.29 20.90
C GLU A 233 19.56 -12.04 20.20
N ASP A 234 19.93 -10.86 20.69
CA ASP A 234 19.35 -9.58 20.25
C ASP A 234 19.37 -9.35 18.72
N PRO A 235 20.44 -9.71 17.97
CA PRO A 235 20.42 -9.56 16.50
C PRO A 235 19.32 -10.38 15.82
N GLN A 236 19.05 -11.61 16.27
CA GLN A 236 17.97 -12.44 15.69
C GLN A 236 16.58 -11.99 16.18
N ILE A 237 16.49 -11.42 17.38
CA ILE A 237 15.24 -10.87 17.90
C ILE A 237 14.87 -9.61 17.12
N ASN A 238 15.83 -8.73 16.87
CA ASN A 238 15.63 -7.51 16.10
C ASN A 238 15.22 -7.83 14.65
N GLU A 239 15.85 -8.81 14.01
CA GLU A 239 15.46 -9.28 12.67
C GLU A 239 14.01 -9.83 12.64
N LEU A 240 13.65 -10.66 13.63
CA LEU A 240 12.29 -11.18 13.76
C LEU A 240 11.26 -10.05 14.00
N VAL A 241 11.57 -9.09 14.87
CA VAL A 241 10.60 -8.07 15.33
C VAL A 241 10.45 -6.92 14.33
N PHE A 242 11.55 -6.38 13.81
CA PHE A 242 11.56 -5.18 12.98
C PHE A 242 11.53 -5.49 11.49
N SER A 243 12.30 -6.48 11.02
CA SER A 243 12.35 -6.84 9.60
C SER A 243 11.14 -7.70 9.26
N ILE A 244 11.05 -8.88 9.85
CA ILE A 244 9.99 -9.87 9.56
C ILE A 244 8.63 -9.41 10.13
N GLY A 245 8.64 -8.86 11.35
CA GLY A 245 7.43 -8.42 12.04
C GLY A 245 6.97 -7.00 11.72
N LEU A 246 7.79 -6.16 11.06
CA LEU A 246 7.48 -4.75 10.78
C LEU A 246 6.91 -4.00 12.01
N SER A 247 7.44 -4.29 13.20
CA SER A 247 7.02 -3.67 14.46
C SER A 247 7.64 -2.28 14.61
N TYR A 248 6.99 -1.37 15.32
CA TYR A 248 7.50 0.00 15.48
C TYR A 248 8.34 0.23 16.73
N LYS A 249 8.16 -0.56 17.80
CA LYS A 249 8.77 -0.35 19.12
C LYS A 249 9.43 -1.62 19.64
N GLU A 250 10.47 -1.49 20.45
CA GLU A 250 11.15 -2.66 21.05
C GLU A 250 10.22 -3.44 21.98
N ASP A 251 9.54 -2.76 22.91
CA ASP A 251 8.71 -3.36 23.96
C ASP A 251 7.32 -3.81 23.47
N ILE A 252 7.20 -4.25 22.22
CA ILE A 252 5.96 -4.82 21.68
C ILE A 252 5.59 -6.12 22.43
N ASN A 253 4.29 -6.29 22.74
CA ASN A 253 3.84 -7.45 23.49
C ASN A 253 4.05 -8.73 22.68
N THR A 254 4.44 -9.81 23.35
CA THR A 254 4.70 -11.12 22.74
C THR A 254 3.53 -11.59 21.85
N LYS A 255 2.28 -11.37 22.27
CA LYS A 255 1.11 -11.77 21.47
C LYS A 255 1.06 -11.05 20.12
N GLU A 256 1.31 -9.74 20.11
CA GLU A 256 1.17 -8.88 18.92
C GLU A 256 2.31 -9.16 17.94
N ALA A 257 3.55 -9.13 18.43
CA ALA A 257 4.74 -9.44 17.64
C ALA A 257 4.65 -10.82 16.97
N LEU A 258 4.21 -11.85 17.69
CA LEU A 258 4.04 -13.19 17.12
C LEU A 258 2.94 -13.25 16.04
N ILE A 259 1.93 -12.39 16.06
CA ILE A 259 0.93 -12.35 14.98
C ILE A 259 1.53 -11.70 13.73
N LYS A 260 2.25 -10.57 13.87
CA LYS A 260 2.94 -9.92 12.74
C LYS A 260 4.01 -10.83 12.11
N ILE A 261 4.86 -11.44 12.94
CA ILE A 261 5.86 -12.42 12.52
C ILE A 261 5.20 -13.61 11.80
N LYS A 262 4.08 -14.13 12.33
CA LYS A 262 3.38 -15.24 11.71
C LYS A 262 2.77 -14.88 10.35
N ARG A 263 2.21 -13.67 10.19
CA ARG A 263 1.64 -13.18 8.93
C ARG A 263 2.68 -13.19 7.80
N PHE A 264 3.89 -12.68 8.09
CA PHE A 264 5.01 -12.72 7.16
C PHE A 264 5.44 -14.17 6.87
N LEU A 265 5.75 -14.95 7.91
CA LEU A 265 6.25 -16.33 7.75
C LEU A 265 5.27 -17.30 7.10
N SER A 266 3.95 -17.11 7.24
CA SER A 266 2.97 -17.99 6.60
C SER A 266 2.70 -17.63 5.13
N SER A 267 3.15 -16.45 4.68
CA SER A 267 2.92 -15.95 3.33
C SER A 267 4.00 -16.37 2.30
N PHE A 268 5.09 -17.03 2.73
CA PHE A 268 6.13 -17.55 1.85
C PHE A 268 5.63 -18.66 0.91
N ASP A 269 6.26 -18.76 -0.26
CA ASP A 269 6.06 -19.81 -1.28
C ASP A 269 4.59 -19.95 -1.77
N VAL A 270 3.76 -18.93 -1.59
CA VAL A 270 2.35 -18.94 -2.03
C VAL A 270 2.20 -18.51 -3.49
N TYR A 271 2.74 -17.34 -3.86
CA TYR A 271 2.72 -16.79 -5.23
C TYR A 271 4.12 -16.49 -5.79
N GLY A 272 5.15 -16.64 -4.98
CA GLY A 272 6.54 -16.34 -5.31
C GLY A 272 7.45 -16.63 -4.11
N LYS A 273 8.74 -16.34 -4.24
CA LYS A 273 9.73 -16.54 -3.17
C LYS A 273 9.53 -15.59 -1.99
N PHE A 274 8.94 -14.41 -2.23
CA PHE A 274 8.75 -13.38 -1.22
C PHE A 274 7.29 -13.37 -0.69
N PRO A 275 7.05 -13.14 0.61
CA PRO A 275 5.72 -13.19 1.21
C PRO A 275 4.78 -12.02 0.88
N CYS A 276 5.25 -11.02 0.14
CA CYS A 276 4.54 -9.77 -0.10
C CYS A 276 4.49 -9.39 -1.59
N MET A 277 3.41 -8.74 -1.98
CA MET A 277 3.18 -8.14 -3.29
C MET A 277 2.78 -6.67 -3.16
N VAL A 278 2.95 -5.92 -4.24
CA VAL A 278 2.45 -4.55 -4.41
C VAL A 278 1.51 -4.50 -5.61
N SER A 279 0.53 -3.61 -5.60
CA SER A 279 -0.26 -3.30 -6.79
C SER A 279 0.55 -2.39 -7.72
N LYS A 280 0.46 -2.63 -9.03
CA LYS A 280 1.02 -1.71 -10.03
C LYS A 280 0.19 -0.43 -10.12
N TYR A 281 0.81 0.65 -10.61
CA TYR A 281 0.22 1.98 -10.83
C TYR A 281 -0.26 2.74 -9.58
N GLY A 282 -0.32 2.08 -8.43
CA GLY A 282 -0.72 2.62 -7.14
C GLY A 282 -1.16 1.48 -6.22
N GLY A 283 -0.96 1.64 -4.92
CA GLY A 283 -1.40 0.68 -3.90
C GLY A 283 -2.88 0.86 -3.57
N PRO A 284 -3.24 1.50 -2.43
CA PRO A 284 -4.64 1.58 -2.01
C PRO A 284 -5.56 2.30 -2.99
N GLY A 285 -5.06 3.22 -3.81
CA GLY A 285 -5.87 4.02 -4.72
C GLY A 285 -6.43 3.21 -5.90
N GLU A 286 -5.62 2.31 -6.46
CA GLU A 286 -6.08 1.36 -7.49
C GLU A 286 -7.03 0.32 -6.88
N LEU A 287 -6.73 -0.18 -5.69
CA LEU A 287 -7.64 -1.09 -4.98
C LEU A 287 -9.00 -0.45 -4.69
N ALA A 288 -9.03 0.80 -4.22
CA ALA A 288 -10.26 1.54 -3.97
C ALA A 288 -11.07 1.75 -5.27
N GLN A 289 -10.40 2.07 -6.38
CA GLN A 289 -11.05 2.16 -7.70
C GLN A 289 -11.59 0.80 -8.18
N GLY A 290 -10.86 -0.29 -7.97
CA GLY A 290 -11.29 -1.65 -8.29
C GLY A 290 -12.56 -2.05 -7.53
N PHE A 291 -12.62 -1.76 -6.23
CA PHE A 291 -13.84 -1.96 -5.43
C PHE A 291 -14.97 -1.00 -5.85
N CYS A 292 -14.67 0.27 -6.15
CA CYS A 292 -15.68 1.20 -6.66
C CYS A 292 -16.30 0.72 -7.98
N ARG A 293 -15.50 0.17 -8.90
CA ARG A 293 -15.97 -0.45 -10.13
C ARG A 293 -16.86 -1.67 -9.87
N SER A 294 -16.47 -2.53 -8.93
CA SER A 294 -17.29 -3.69 -8.52
C SER A 294 -18.63 -3.26 -7.93
N ALA A 295 -18.64 -2.23 -7.08
CA ALA A 295 -19.86 -1.65 -6.53
C ALA A 295 -20.76 -1.05 -7.64
N ALA A 296 -20.19 -0.36 -8.62
CA ALA A 296 -20.93 0.19 -9.76
C ALA A 296 -21.57 -0.90 -10.62
N VAL A 297 -20.88 -2.03 -10.86
CA VAL A 297 -21.43 -3.21 -11.54
C VAL A 297 -22.62 -3.79 -10.76
N ALA A 298 -22.54 -3.81 -9.43
CA ALA A 298 -23.64 -4.22 -8.54
C ALA A 298 -24.76 -3.17 -8.38
N GLY A 299 -24.65 -1.98 -8.99
CA GLY A 299 -25.70 -0.96 -9.02
C GLY A 299 -25.48 0.29 -8.14
N THR A 300 -24.30 0.47 -7.53
CA THR A 300 -23.96 1.72 -6.82
C THR A 300 -24.00 2.92 -7.77
N THR A 301 -24.68 3.98 -7.36
CA THR A 301 -24.63 5.29 -8.05
C THR A 301 -23.47 6.11 -7.50
N TYR A 302 -22.61 6.62 -8.39
CA TYR A 302 -21.45 7.45 -8.03
C TYR A 302 -21.67 8.93 -8.35
N LYS A 303 -21.18 9.83 -7.47
CA LYS A 303 -21.19 11.28 -7.70
C LYS A 303 -19.96 11.97 -7.09
N LEU A 304 -18.94 12.19 -7.93
CA LEU A 304 -17.73 12.94 -7.58
C LEU A 304 -17.99 14.46 -7.63
N ASN A 305 -17.08 15.26 -7.06
CA ASN A 305 -17.25 16.70 -6.83
C ASN A 305 -18.59 17.04 -6.15
N THR A 306 -18.95 16.33 -5.09
CA THR A 306 -20.17 16.59 -4.30
C THR A 306 -19.91 16.41 -2.81
N SER A 307 -20.31 17.41 -2.04
CA SER A 307 -20.21 17.44 -0.58
C SER A 307 -21.59 17.28 0.06
N LEU A 308 -21.68 16.47 1.12
CA LEU A 308 -22.83 16.47 2.02
C LEU A 308 -22.81 17.78 2.85
N VAL A 309 -23.86 18.60 2.75
CA VAL A 309 -23.94 19.90 3.45
C VAL A 309 -24.88 19.90 4.65
N ASP A 310 -25.91 19.05 4.64
CA ASP A 310 -26.86 18.86 5.74
C ASP A 310 -27.53 17.47 5.66
N PHE A 311 -28.01 16.97 6.79
CA PHE A 311 -28.83 15.75 6.89
C PHE A 311 -29.83 15.88 8.03
N ASP A 312 -31.12 15.90 7.72
CA ASP A 312 -32.19 15.88 8.72
C ASP A 312 -32.46 14.43 9.19
N PRO A 313 -32.18 14.05 10.45
CA PRO A 313 -32.39 12.69 10.94
C PRO A 313 -33.87 12.28 11.05
N MET A 314 -34.81 13.24 10.99
CA MET A 314 -36.25 13.00 11.11
C MET A 314 -36.92 12.73 9.77
N SER A 315 -36.66 13.55 8.73
CA SER A 315 -37.13 13.26 7.36
C SER A 315 -36.22 12.29 6.59
N ARG A 316 -34.99 12.11 7.08
CA ARG A 316 -33.88 11.37 6.43
C ARG A 316 -33.47 11.94 5.08
N ILE A 317 -33.61 13.25 4.88
CA ILE A 317 -33.17 13.92 3.65
C ILE A 317 -31.73 14.40 3.83
N ALA A 318 -30.85 13.94 2.93
CA ALA A 318 -29.51 14.46 2.75
C ALA A 318 -29.51 15.57 1.69
N HIS A 319 -28.83 16.68 1.98
CA HIS A 319 -28.67 17.82 1.08
C HIS A 319 -27.22 17.94 0.61
N PHE A 320 -27.03 18.30 -0.65
CA PHE A 320 -25.72 18.42 -1.28
C PHE A 320 -25.38 19.86 -1.70
N ASP A 321 -24.09 20.14 -1.90
CA ASP A 321 -23.56 21.46 -2.26
C ASP A 321 -23.99 22.00 -3.63
N ASP A 322 -24.41 21.13 -4.55
CA ASP A 322 -25.03 21.50 -5.83
C ASP A 322 -26.55 21.80 -5.72
N GLY A 323 -27.12 21.74 -4.51
CA GLY A 323 -28.55 21.95 -4.25
C GLY A 323 -29.44 20.75 -4.53
N SER A 324 -28.89 19.62 -4.99
CA SER A 324 -29.62 18.36 -5.04
C SER A 324 -29.84 17.78 -3.63
N HIS A 325 -30.85 16.93 -3.49
CA HIS A 325 -31.17 16.25 -2.23
C HIS A 325 -31.71 14.86 -2.52
N ILE A 326 -31.59 13.96 -1.54
CA ILE A 326 -32.01 12.57 -1.66
C ILE A 326 -32.48 12.05 -0.29
N LYS A 327 -33.45 11.14 -0.29
CA LYS A 327 -33.89 10.45 0.92
C LYS A 327 -33.02 9.22 1.20
N ILE A 328 -32.54 9.08 2.44
CA ILE A 328 -31.76 7.94 2.90
C ILE A 328 -32.68 6.99 3.69
N ASN A 329 -32.81 5.73 3.28
CA ASN A 329 -33.70 4.80 3.97
C ASN A 329 -33.09 4.22 5.25
N GLU A 330 -31.78 3.97 5.31
CA GLU A 330 -31.14 3.27 6.45
C GLU A 330 -29.99 4.04 7.11
N LYS A 331 -28.85 4.25 6.44
CA LYS A 331 -27.60 4.75 7.06
C LYS A 331 -26.81 5.74 6.19
N VAL A 332 -26.03 6.60 6.85
CA VAL A 332 -25.01 7.47 6.25
C VAL A 332 -23.65 7.08 6.83
N ILE A 333 -22.68 6.79 5.96
CA ILE A 333 -21.30 6.41 6.31
C ILE A 333 -20.37 7.51 5.82
N ILE A 334 -19.48 8.01 6.68
CA ILE A 334 -18.66 9.20 6.38
C ILE A 334 -17.19 8.95 6.71
N SER A 335 -16.31 9.18 5.71
CA SER A 335 -14.87 9.28 5.91
C SER A 335 -14.52 10.54 6.71
N PRO A 336 -13.71 10.47 7.79
CA PRO A 336 -13.32 11.64 8.59
C PRO A 336 -12.64 12.79 7.82
N THR A 337 -11.97 12.50 6.70
CA THR A 337 -11.34 13.51 5.82
C THR A 337 -12.36 14.35 5.02
N GLN A 338 -13.62 13.91 4.97
CA GLN A 338 -14.72 14.59 4.28
C GLN A 338 -15.83 15.02 5.24
N LEU A 339 -15.50 15.15 6.53
CA LEU A 339 -16.39 15.54 7.62
C LEU A 339 -17.17 16.84 7.29
N PRO A 340 -18.50 16.78 7.15
CA PRO A 340 -19.34 17.96 6.97
C PRO A 340 -19.29 18.91 8.17
N LYS A 341 -19.30 20.22 7.91
CA LYS A 341 -19.22 21.25 8.96
C LYS A 341 -20.28 21.11 10.05
N PHE A 342 -21.50 20.70 9.69
CA PHE A 342 -22.60 20.53 10.65
C PHE A 342 -22.38 19.37 11.63
N LEU A 343 -21.55 18.37 11.26
CA LEU A 343 -21.23 17.21 12.10
C LEU A 343 -19.97 17.40 12.94
N GLN A 344 -19.25 18.53 12.84
CA GLN A 344 -17.99 18.74 13.56
C GLN A 344 -18.15 18.56 15.08
N SER A 345 -19.23 19.09 15.67
CA SER A 345 -19.50 18.96 17.10
C SER A 345 -19.80 17.53 17.52
N SER A 346 -20.60 16.80 16.72
CA SER A 346 -20.93 15.40 16.99
C SER A 346 -19.71 14.49 16.78
N TYR A 347 -18.86 14.77 15.79
CA TYR A 347 -17.60 14.06 15.56
C TYR A 347 -16.60 14.27 16.72
N ASN A 348 -16.53 15.48 17.28
CA ASN A 348 -15.71 15.76 18.46
C ASN A 348 -16.17 14.96 19.69
N GLN A 349 -17.49 14.80 19.89
CA GLN A 349 -18.03 13.92 20.95
C GLN A 349 -17.75 12.44 20.67
N VAL A 350 -17.96 11.99 19.43
CA VAL A 350 -17.66 10.63 19.00
C VAL A 350 -16.18 10.30 19.19
N THR A 351 -15.27 11.26 19.00
CA THR A 351 -13.83 11.05 19.20
C THR A 351 -13.33 11.33 20.62
N GLU A 352 -14.19 11.75 21.54
CA GLU A 352 -13.80 12.11 22.90
C GLU A 352 -13.21 10.92 23.67
N GLY A 353 -11.99 11.09 24.19
CA GLY A 353 -11.27 10.05 24.93
C GLY A 353 -10.67 8.92 24.09
N LEU A 354 -10.86 8.91 22.75
CA LEU A 354 -10.02 8.10 21.87
C LEU A 354 -8.60 8.68 21.87
N GLN A 355 -7.58 7.82 21.95
CA GLN A 355 -6.19 8.26 21.88
C GLN A 355 -5.81 8.57 20.43
N PRO A 356 -5.41 9.81 20.10
CA PRO A 356 -4.90 10.12 18.78
C PRO A 356 -3.48 9.58 18.63
N HIS A 357 -3.20 9.00 17.47
CA HIS A 357 -1.86 8.61 17.04
C HIS A 357 -1.48 9.38 15.79
N TYR A 358 -0.24 9.82 15.75
CA TYR A 358 0.31 10.53 14.59
C TYR A 358 1.22 9.62 13.79
N VAL A 359 1.11 9.70 12.46
CA VAL A 359 2.01 9.04 11.50
C VAL A 359 2.61 10.13 10.64
N THR A 360 3.92 10.33 10.76
CA THR A 360 4.64 11.29 9.93
C THR A 360 5.22 10.56 8.73
N ARG A 361 5.00 11.10 7.52
CA ARG A 361 5.50 10.52 6.26
C ARG A 361 6.36 11.51 5.50
N LEU A 362 7.38 10.97 4.84
CA LEU A 362 8.25 11.65 3.89
C LEU A 362 8.30 10.80 2.62
N ILE A 363 7.69 11.29 1.55
CA ILE A 363 7.77 10.70 0.22
C ILE A 363 8.88 11.42 -0.54
N THR A 364 9.81 10.69 -1.13
CA THR A 364 10.87 11.26 -1.99
C THR A 364 10.87 10.57 -3.33
N VAL A 365 10.78 11.33 -4.43
CA VAL A 365 10.89 10.83 -5.80
C VAL A 365 12.31 11.10 -6.29
N VAL A 366 13.06 10.07 -6.61
CA VAL A 366 14.49 10.13 -6.96
C VAL A 366 14.73 9.67 -8.40
N ARG A 367 15.66 10.31 -9.12
CA ARG A 367 16.05 9.89 -10.48
C ARG A 367 17.08 8.75 -10.47
N ARG A 368 16.74 7.68 -9.75
CA ARG A 368 17.50 6.42 -9.70
C ARG A 368 16.53 5.26 -9.46
N ASP A 369 16.74 4.15 -10.13
CA ASP A 369 15.88 2.95 -10.03
C ASP A 369 16.12 2.11 -8.76
N CYS A 370 17.24 2.34 -8.06
CA CYS A 370 17.65 1.64 -6.84
C CYS A 370 17.80 0.11 -7.04
N ASN A 371 18.32 -0.32 -8.20
CA ASN A 371 18.61 -1.71 -8.52
C ASN A 371 19.58 -2.40 -7.54
N GLU A 372 20.36 -1.64 -6.78
CA GLU A 372 21.25 -2.15 -5.74
C GLU A 372 20.44 -2.82 -4.61
N TRP A 373 19.23 -2.32 -4.37
CA TRP A 373 18.35 -2.77 -3.27
C TRP A 373 17.16 -3.59 -3.79
N ILE A 374 16.88 -3.59 -5.10
CA ILE A 374 15.76 -4.29 -5.72
C ILE A 374 16.28 -5.43 -6.60
N SER A 375 15.80 -6.65 -6.38
CA SER A 375 16.23 -7.81 -7.17
C SER A 375 15.76 -7.74 -8.63
N HIS A 376 16.51 -8.36 -9.53
CA HIS A 376 16.26 -8.29 -10.97
C HIS A 376 14.88 -8.85 -11.37
N ASN A 377 14.12 -8.08 -12.17
CA ASN A 377 12.70 -8.27 -12.54
C ASN A 377 11.66 -7.94 -11.44
N GLU A 378 12.09 -7.39 -10.31
CA GLU A 378 11.19 -6.93 -9.24
C GLU A 378 11.15 -5.40 -9.20
N SER A 379 10.12 -4.84 -8.56
CA SER A 379 9.87 -3.39 -8.59
C SER A 379 9.85 -2.72 -7.24
N SER A 380 10.06 -3.46 -6.15
CA SER A 380 9.95 -2.91 -4.80
C SER A 380 10.85 -3.62 -3.80
N ALA A 381 11.22 -2.88 -2.76
CA ALA A 381 11.92 -3.36 -1.57
C ALA A 381 11.43 -2.59 -0.34
N ILE A 382 11.57 -3.17 0.85
CA ILE A 382 11.37 -2.45 2.13
C ILE A 382 12.73 -2.25 2.80
N VAL A 383 12.89 -1.11 3.46
CA VAL A 383 14.03 -0.82 4.33
C VAL A 383 13.51 -0.45 5.71
N VAL A 384 14.10 -1.04 6.75
CA VAL A 384 13.74 -0.76 8.14
C VAL A 384 14.96 -0.25 8.89
N PHE A 385 14.79 0.88 9.56
CA PHE A 385 15.69 1.42 10.57
C PHE A 385 15.10 1.08 11.93
N PRO A 386 15.61 0.07 12.68
CA PRO A 386 15.13 -0.24 14.02
C PRO A 386 15.26 0.97 14.98
N PRO A 387 14.62 0.94 16.16
CA PRO A 387 14.93 1.88 17.25
C PRO A 387 16.44 1.94 17.51
N HIS A 388 16.94 3.11 17.89
CA HIS A 388 18.36 3.36 18.19
C HIS A 388 19.36 3.06 17.05
N SER A 389 18.90 2.92 15.80
CA SER A 389 19.78 2.68 14.65
C SER A 389 20.21 3.96 13.92
N LEU A 390 19.46 5.05 14.06
CA LEU A 390 19.78 6.35 13.44
C LEU A 390 20.61 7.24 14.40
N PRO A 391 21.47 8.13 13.87
CA PRO A 391 22.16 9.17 14.66
C PRO A 391 21.25 10.09 15.49
N THR A 392 19.93 10.10 15.21
CA THR A 392 18.91 10.83 15.97
C THR A 392 18.42 10.08 17.22
N GLU A 393 18.92 8.87 17.49
CA GLU A 393 18.46 7.98 18.56
C GLU A 393 16.93 7.75 18.48
N ASN A 394 16.44 7.35 17.30
CA ASN A 394 15.02 7.17 17.02
C ASN A 394 14.36 6.16 17.98
N GLU A 395 13.26 6.53 18.65
CA GLU A 395 12.54 5.63 19.58
C GLU A 395 11.67 4.60 18.86
N TYR A 396 11.19 4.96 17.67
CA TYR A 396 10.36 4.12 16.82
C TYR A 396 11.08 3.81 15.52
N SER A 397 10.81 2.63 14.95
CA SER A 397 11.43 2.25 13.68
C SER A 397 10.97 3.18 12.55
N VAL A 398 11.90 3.68 11.74
CA VAL A 398 11.54 4.27 10.43
C VAL A 398 11.41 3.13 9.42
N GLN A 399 10.29 3.09 8.72
CA GLN A 399 10.01 2.10 7.68
C GLN A 399 9.92 2.81 6.33
N VAL A 400 10.60 2.29 5.32
CA VAL A 400 10.64 2.86 3.97
C VAL A 400 10.25 1.81 2.96
N MET A 401 9.24 2.10 2.13
CA MET A 401 8.89 1.29 0.97
C MET A 401 9.44 1.96 -0.28
N ILE A 402 10.26 1.26 -1.05
CA ILE A 402 10.81 1.75 -2.33
C ILE A 402 10.03 1.09 -3.44
N GLN A 403 9.63 1.88 -4.44
CA GLN A 403 9.06 1.39 -5.70
C GLN A 403 9.76 2.02 -6.91
N ASN A 404 10.26 1.21 -7.84
CA ASN A 404 10.90 1.70 -9.07
C ASN A 404 9.91 1.79 -10.25
N GLY A 405 10.36 2.35 -11.37
CA GLY A 405 9.55 2.58 -12.57
C GLY A 405 8.78 1.36 -13.09
N SER A 406 9.32 0.15 -12.94
CA SER A 406 8.67 -1.08 -13.42
C SER A 406 7.35 -1.42 -12.70
N SER A 407 7.10 -0.84 -11.51
CA SER A 407 5.80 -0.90 -10.83
C SER A 407 4.73 -0.01 -11.50
N GLY A 408 5.12 0.90 -12.40
CA GLY A 408 4.24 1.85 -13.07
C GLY A 408 3.88 3.10 -12.25
N VAL A 409 4.49 3.30 -11.08
CA VAL A 409 4.23 4.48 -10.22
C VAL A 409 5.09 5.71 -10.56
N CYS A 410 6.15 5.54 -11.34
CA CYS A 410 7.04 6.60 -11.82
C CYS A 410 7.67 6.18 -13.17
N PRO A 411 8.40 7.07 -13.86
CA PRO A 411 9.16 6.69 -15.06
C PRO A 411 10.24 5.63 -14.78
N GLU A 412 10.62 4.88 -15.82
CA GLU A 412 11.78 3.99 -15.77
C GLU A 412 13.08 4.75 -15.47
N GLY A 413 14.01 4.09 -14.78
CA GLY A 413 15.23 4.72 -14.27
C GLY A 413 15.02 5.61 -13.02
N GLN A 414 13.80 5.65 -12.47
CA GLN A 414 13.46 6.40 -11.26
C GLN A 414 12.82 5.49 -10.20
N SER A 415 12.71 6.01 -8.97
CA SER A 415 11.99 5.37 -7.89
C SER A 415 11.34 6.36 -6.94
N ILE A 416 10.35 5.88 -6.18
CA ILE A 416 9.67 6.61 -5.11
C ILE A 416 9.96 5.90 -3.80
N TRP A 417 10.46 6.66 -2.82
CA TRP A 417 10.72 6.21 -1.46
C TRP A 417 9.64 6.74 -0.55
N PHE A 418 8.89 5.83 0.05
CA PHE A 418 7.79 6.12 0.95
C PHE A 418 8.21 5.85 2.40
N SER A 419 8.80 6.85 3.04
CA SER A 419 9.28 6.75 4.42
C SER A 419 8.18 7.13 5.42
N GLN A 420 8.04 6.37 6.50
CA GLN A 420 7.11 6.68 7.60
C GLN A 420 7.66 6.32 8.98
N THR A 421 7.22 7.06 9.99
CA THR A 421 7.45 6.77 11.41
C THR A 421 6.20 7.08 12.25
N VAL A 422 6.11 6.43 13.40
CA VAL A 422 5.05 6.63 14.41
C VAL A 422 5.57 7.33 15.67
N GLU A 423 6.69 8.04 15.55
CA GLU A 423 7.11 9.00 16.57
C GLU A 423 6.05 10.09 16.77
N GLN A 424 5.69 10.35 18.03
CA GLN A 424 4.64 11.29 18.43
C GLN A 424 5.18 12.71 18.68
N ASP A 425 6.48 12.88 18.97
CA ASP A 425 7.15 14.19 18.80
C ASP A 425 7.36 14.46 17.31
N LEU A 426 6.46 15.23 16.70
CA LEU A 426 6.50 15.59 15.28
C LEU A 426 7.82 16.26 14.86
N SER A 427 8.51 16.95 15.77
CA SER A 427 9.80 17.56 15.47
C SER A 427 10.92 16.52 15.38
N ARG A 428 10.85 15.46 16.18
CA ARG A 428 11.76 14.31 16.08
C ARG A 428 11.41 13.42 14.91
N ALA A 429 10.12 13.15 14.67
CA ALA A 429 9.64 12.38 13.53
C ALA A 429 10.21 12.89 12.20
N LYS A 430 10.22 14.23 12.00
CA LYS A 430 10.88 14.86 10.83
C LYS A 430 12.39 14.63 10.79
N ARG A 431 13.10 14.76 11.93
CA ARG A 431 14.55 14.50 12.01
C ARG A 431 14.90 13.04 11.71
N ASP A 432 14.12 12.10 12.23
CA ASP A 432 14.32 10.66 12.00
C ASP A 432 14.12 10.30 10.53
N LEU A 433 13.08 10.86 9.88
CA LEU A 433 12.82 10.65 8.45
C LEU A 433 13.91 11.24 7.54
N GLU A 434 14.38 12.46 7.81
CA GLU A 434 15.49 13.05 7.05
C GLU A 434 16.82 12.35 7.35
N SER A 435 17.06 11.91 8.59
CA SER A 435 18.25 11.11 8.91
C SER A 435 18.24 9.76 8.20
N ALA A 436 17.07 9.11 8.07
CA ALA A 436 16.91 7.91 7.27
C ALA A 436 17.20 8.20 5.79
N TYR A 437 16.61 9.27 5.21
CA TYR A 437 16.90 9.71 3.85
C TYR A 437 18.41 9.89 3.61
N THR A 438 19.12 10.63 4.46
CA THR A 438 20.56 10.87 4.31
C THR A 438 21.38 9.57 4.38
N LYS A 439 20.99 8.60 5.23
CA LYS A 439 21.66 7.29 5.26
C LYS A 439 21.40 6.48 3.98
N MET A 440 20.18 6.48 3.46
CA MET A 440 19.85 5.83 2.19
C MET A 440 20.62 6.44 1.00
N GLU A 441 20.60 7.77 0.89
CA GLU A 441 21.34 8.55 -0.10
C GLU A 441 22.85 8.23 -0.04
N SER A 442 23.44 8.22 1.16
CA SER A 442 24.86 7.95 1.36
C SER A 442 25.28 6.53 0.93
N SER A 443 24.44 5.52 1.17
CA SER A 443 24.72 4.13 0.75
C SER A 443 24.62 3.96 -0.76
N LEU A 444 23.56 4.47 -1.40
CA LEU A 444 23.42 4.37 -2.85
C LEU A 444 24.54 5.10 -3.59
N LEU A 445 24.95 6.28 -3.11
CA LEU A 445 26.07 7.02 -3.70
C LEU A 445 27.41 6.29 -3.55
N ARG A 446 27.66 5.67 -2.39
CA ARG A 446 28.82 4.79 -2.10
C ARG A 446 28.84 3.53 -2.97
N GLU A 447 27.68 2.97 -3.32
CA GLU A 447 27.57 1.80 -4.19
C GLU A 447 27.76 2.13 -5.67
N SER A 448 27.50 3.38 -6.10
CA SER A 448 27.77 3.85 -7.48
C SER A 448 29.19 4.36 -7.74
N SER A 449 30.00 4.66 -6.72
CA SER A 449 31.33 5.23 -6.95
C SER A 449 32.29 4.18 -7.53
N ASN A 450 32.77 4.43 -8.75
CA ASN A 450 33.78 3.58 -9.43
C ASN A 450 35.10 3.47 -8.63
N ASP A 451 35.33 4.36 -7.66
CA ASP A 451 36.49 4.37 -6.75
C ASP A 451 36.68 3.07 -5.95
N ILE A 452 35.70 2.15 -5.94
CA ILE A 452 35.87 0.81 -5.36
C ILE A 452 37.07 0.08 -6.00
N ASP A 453 37.33 0.28 -7.30
CA ASP A 453 38.51 -0.28 -7.99
C ASP A 453 39.83 0.44 -7.62
N GLU A 454 39.79 1.66 -7.06
CA GLU A 454 40.97 2.36 -6.51
C GLU A 454 41.23 2.04 -5.03
N ILE A 455 40.24 1.50 -4.31
CA ILE A 455 40.29 1.21 -2.87
C ILE A 455 40.69 -0.25 -2.58
N LEU A 456 40.56 -1.16 -3.54
CA LEU A 456 40.80 -2.60 -3.39
C LEU A 456 42.13 -3.06 -4.00
N ASP A 457 43.07 -3.50 -3.17
CA ASP A 457 44.30 -4.18 -3.62
C ASP A 457 44.01 -5.59 -4.18
N GLU A 458 44.85 -6.09 -5.09
CA GLU A 458 44.80 -7.49 -5.58
C GLU A 458 44.75 -8.54 -4.45
N THR A 459 45.25 -8.19 -3.26
CA THR A 459 45.28 -9.07 -2.07
C THR A 459 43.93 -9.24 -1.36
N ASP A 460 42.93 -8.40 -1.66
CA ASP A 460 41.57 -8.49 -1.10
C ASP A 460 40.63 -9.36 -1.97
N PHE A 461 41.13 -9.95 -3.07
CA PHE A 461 40.42 -10.95 -3.87
C PHE A 461 40.99 -12.37 -3.67
N VAL A 462 40.12 -13.34 -3.40
CA VAL A 462 40.46 -14.76 -3.35
C VAL A 462 39.79 -15.48 -4.52
N VAL A 463 40.59 -16.22 -5.30
CA VAL A 463 40.10 -16.97 -6.46
C VAL A 463 39.27 -18.18 -5.97
N ASN A 464 38.03 -18.31 -6.45
CA ASN A 464 37.16 -19.44 -6.16
C ASN A 464 37.64 -20.72 -6.87
N GLN A 465 36.98 -21.86 -6.62
CA GLN A 465 37.35 -23.15 -7.23
C GLN A 465 37.15 -23.21 -8.76
N GLU A 466 36.49 -22.21 -9.35
CA GLU A 466 36.19 -22.09 -10.78
C GLU A 466 37.08 -21.05 -11.50
N GLY A 467 38.02 -20.42 -10.78
CA GLY A 467 38.96 -19.45 -11.34
C GLY A 467 38.48 -17.99 -11.34
N THR A 468 37.31 -17.69 -10.76
CA THR A 468 36.79 -16.32 -10.63
C THR A 468 37.39 -15.64 -9.38
N PRO A 469 37.87 -14.38 -9.46
CA PRO A 469 38.18 -13.59 -8.28
C PRO A 469 36.89 -13.32 -7.48
N VAL A 470 36.92 -13.52 -6.16
CA VAL A 470 35.81 -13.21 -5.25
C VAL A 470 36.35 -12.40 -4.08
N LEU A 471 35.67 -11.30 -3.73
CA LEU A 471 36.12 -10.41 -2.65
C LEU A 471 36.18 -11.17 -1.31
N ALA A 472 37.33 -11.15 -0.67
CA ALA A 472 37.65 -12.00 0.47
C ALA A 472 37.17 -11.46 1.82
N ASN A 473 37.06 -10.12 1.96
CA ASN A 473 36.74 -9.43 3.21
C ASN A 473 35.80 -8.24 3.00
N SER A 474 34.49 -8.48 2.86
CA SER A 474 33.48 -7.39 2.81
C SER A 474 33.54 -6.45 4.04
N PHE A 475 33.90 -6.97 5.22
CA PHE A 475 34.12 -6.18 6.42
C PHE A 475 35.22 -5.12 6.31
N LYS A 476 36.27 -5.38 5.50
CA LYS A 476 37.35 -4.41 5.26
C LYS A 476 36.83 -3.24 4.44
N LEU A 477 36.11 -3.53 3.36
CA LEU A 477 35.51 -2.54 2.47
C LEU A 477 34.58 -1.60 3.26
N GLY A 478 33.72 -2.14 4.13
CA GLY A 478 32.88 -1.34 5.04
C GLY A 478 33.68 -0.42 5.97
N SER A 479 34.81 -0.90 6.52
CA SER A 479 35.66 -0.09 7.41
C SER A 479 36.46 1.01 6.69
N HIS A 480 36.84 0.82 5.43
CA HIS A 480 37.53 1.84 4.63
C HIS A 480 36.56 2.88 4.04
N LEU A 481 35.35 2.47 3.64
CA LEU A 481 34.29 3.36 3.14
C LEU A 481 33.55 4.16 4.22
N GLN A 482 33.84 3.90 5.51
CA GLN A 482 33.21 4.62 6.63
C GLN A 482 33.53 6.13 6.66
N ASN A 483 34.58 6.55 5.95
CA ASN A 483 34.96 7.96 5.75
C ASN A 483 34.58 8.52 4.36
N PHE A 484 33.83 7.78 3.54
CA PHE A 484 33.41 8.24 2.22
C PHE A 484 32.39 9.39 2.35
N LEU A 485 32.74 10.56 1.83
CA LEU A 485 31.85 11.71 1.67
C LEU A 485 31.52 11.85 0.18
N PRO A 486 30.27 11.57 -0.24
CA PRO A 486 29.86 11.78 -1.63
C PRO A 486 30.04 13.25 -2.03
N GLN A 487 30.66 13.51 -3.18
CA GLN A 487 30.75 14.87 -3.74
C GLN A 487 29.45 15.28 -4.44
N GLU A 488 28.72 14.31 -4.98
CA GLU A 488 27.42 14.49 -5.63
C GLU A 488 26.27 14.18 -4.65
N LYS A 489 25.09 14.73 -4.92
CA LYS A 489 23.83 14.40 -4.20
C LYS A 489 22.90 13.63 -5.12
N LEU A 490 21.97 12.88 -4.54
CA LEU A 490 20.96 12.18 -5.32
C LEU A 490 20.01 13.18 -5.99
N GLU A 491 19.77 13.05 -7.29
CA GLU A 491 18.84 13.95 -7.98
C GLU A 491 17.39 13.62 -7.59
N VAL A 492 16.70 14.61 -7.03
CA VAL A 492 15.33 14.49 -6.51
C VAL A 492 14.36 15.24 -7.42
N VAL A 493 13.28 14.57 -7.86
CA VAL A 493 12.17 15.22 -8.57
C VAL A 493 11.32 16.02 -7.58
N CYS A 494 10.94 15.41 -6.45
CA CYS A 494 10.29 16.13 -5.35
C CYS A 494 10.42 15.38 -4.00
N LYS A 495 10.27 16.13 -2.90
CA LYS A 495 9.97 15.62 -1.55
C LYS A 495 8.57 16.08 -1.13
N VAL A 496 7.81 15.22 -0.45
CA VAL A 496 6.49 15.54 0.12
C VAL A 496 6.45 15.04 1.56
N GLY A 497 6.36 15.95 2.52
CA GLY A 497 6.24 15.65 3.95
C GLY A 497 4.85 15.99 4.46
N TYR A 498 4.27 15.17 5.34
CA TYR A 498 2.99 15.46 6.02
C TYR A 498 2.80 14.59 7.26
N VAL A 499 1.85 14.99 8.10
CA VAL A 499 1.42 14.24 9.29
C VAL A 499 -0.04 13.82 9.13
N GLU A 500 -0.30 12.53 9.28
CA GLU A 500 -1.65 11.97 9.43
C GLU A 500 -1.97 11.77 10.91
N LYS A 501 -3.21 12.08 11.31
CA LYS A 501 -3.80 11.75 12.61
C LYS A 501 -4.77 10.58 12.44
N THR A 502 -4.52 9.49 13.15
CA THR A 502 -5.41 8.32 13.21
C THR A 502 -5.83 8.01 14.64
N PHE A 503 -6.88 7.21 14.80
CA PHE A 503 -7.30 6.61 16.08
C PHE A 503 -7.02 5.10 16.11
N ILE A 504 -6.33 4.57 15.09
CA ILE A 504 -5.84 3.19 15.07
C ILE A 504 -4.48 3.12 15.77
N ALA A 505 -4.37 2.26 16.78
CA ALA A 505 -3.13 2.00 17.49
C ALA A 505 -2.18 1.09 16.68
N ASN A 506 -0.88 1.38 16.79
CA ASN A 506 0.22 0.71 16.08
C ASN A 506 0.55 -0.70 16.63
N ASP A 507 -0.17 -1.14 17.66
CA ASP A 507 -0.05 -2.46 18.30
C ASP A 507 -1.11 -3.46 17.80
N LEU A 508 -1.93 -3.07 16.81
CA LEU A 508 -3.07 -3.82 16.28
C LEU A 508 -4.18 -4.11 17.31
N SER A 509 -4.20 -3.44 18.47
CA SER A 509 -5.22 -3.64 19.50
C SER A 509 -6.64 -3.35 18.98
N ASN A 510 -6.78 -2.35 18.09
CA ASN A 510 -8.00 -2.04 17.34
C ASN A 510 -8.55 -3.22 16.53
N ILE A 511 -7.69 -4.13 16.06
CA ILE A 511 -8.08 -5.33 15.28
C ILE A 511 -8.34 -6.51 16.21
N PHE A 512 -7.49 -6.72 17.21
CA PHE A 512 -7.57 -7.91 18.07
C PHE A 512 -8.63 -7.81 19.17
N LYS A 513 -8.98 -6.59 19.57
CA LYS A 513 -9.99 -6.25 20.58
C LYS A 513 -10.64 -4.90 20.23
N PRO A 514 -11.35 -4.79 19.10
CA PRO A 514 -12.13 -3.60 18.80
C PRO A 514 -13.19 -3.37 19.88
N SER A 515 -13.34 -2.12 20.31
CA SER A 515 -14.29 -1.71 21.34
C SER A 515 -14.66 -0.24 21.18
N LYS A 516 -15.65 0.25 21.96
CA LYS A 516 -16.01 1.68 21.94
C LYS A 516 -14.89 2.55 22.51
N GLU A 517 -14.00 1.98 23.30
CA GLU A 517 -12.90 2.67 23.97
C GLU A 517 -11.71 2.93 23.03
N ASN A 518 -11.54 2.16 21.94
CA ASN A 518 -10.40 2.31 21.01
C ASN A 518 -10.76 2.50 19.52
N ASN A 519 -11.98 2.18 19.06
CA ASN A 519 -12.31 2.17 17.62
C ASN A 519 -13.57 3.01 17.32
N ILE A 520 -13.47 3.98 16.40
CA ILE A 520 -14.56 4.91 16.07
C ILE A 520 -15.76 4.20 15.45
N VAL A 521 -15.51 3.10 14.71
CA VAL A 521 -16.53 2.28 14.05
C VAL A 521 -17.53 1.69 15.04
N TYR A 522 -17.21 1.64 16.33
CA TYR A 522 -18.08 1.09 17.38
C TYR A 522 -18.87 2.16 18.14
N ARG A 523 -18.62 3.45 17.86
CA ARG A 523 -19.28 4.56 18.55
C ARG A 523 -20.53 5.04 17.83
N ASP A 524 -21.47 5.53 18.60
CA ASP A 524 -22.78 6.00 18.16
C ASP A 524 -22.76 7.54 18.09
N THR A 525 -23.33 8.10 17.02
CA THR A 525 -23.38 9.56 16.82
C THR A 525 -24.61 10.12 17.55
N PRO A 526 -24.47 10.86 18.67
CA PRO A 526 -25.59 11.12 19.60
C PRO A 526 -26.77 11.83 18.96
N ASP A 527 -26.49 12.81 18.10
CA ASP A 527 -27.51 13.65 17.45
C ASP A 527 -28.24 12.96 16.28
N ALA A 528 -27.77 11.78 15.85
CA ALA A 528 -28.20 11.13 14.60
C ALA A 528 -29.12 9.91 14.79
N GLN A 529 -29.45 9.51 16.02
CA GLN A 529 -30.21 8.27 16.32
C GLN A 529 -29.59 7.02 15.64
N ASP A 530 -28.27 6.88 15.76
CA ASP A 530 -27.46 5.82 15.14
C ASP A 530 -27.55 5.76 13.60
N GLN A 531 -28.01 6.81 12.92
CA GLN A 531 -28.11 6.84 11.45
C GLN A 531 -26.78 7.19 10.77
N ILE A 532 -25.86 7.87 11.47
CA ILE A 532 -24.55 8.28 10.94
C ILE A 532 -23.44 7.49 11.62
N PHE A 533 -22.58 6.85 10.82
CA PHE A 533 -21.37 6.17 11.27
C PHE A 533 -20.13 6.79 10.59
N PHE A 534 -19.01 6.81 11.31
CA PHE A 534 -17.71 7.22 10.77
C PHE A 534 -16.82 5.99 10.54
N THR A 535 -16.03 6.02 9.47
CA THR A 535 -14.98 5.04 9.22
C THR A 535 -13.70 5.43 9.98
N ASN A 536 -12.72 4.52 10.06
CA ASN A 536 -11.40 4.89 10.57
C ASN A 536 -10.58 5.55 9.47
N THR A 537 -9.76 6.55 9.79
CA THR A 537 -8.65 6.91 8.90
C THR A 537 -7.64 5.76 8.81
N PRO A 538 -6.77 5.72 7.80
CA PRO A 538 -5.77 4.67 7.67
C PRO A 538 -4.93 4.45 8.94
N SER A 539 -4.40 3.23 9.06
CA SER A 539 -3.44 2.86 10.10
C SER A 539 -2.01 3.11 9.63
N ALA A 540 -1.07 3.25 10.57
CA ALA A 540 0.36 3.29 10.27
C ALA A 540 0.86 2.02 9.58
N GLU A 541 0.26 0.86 9.91
CA GLU A 541 0.68 -0.46 9.43
C GLU A 541 0.99 -0.48 7.94
N LEU A 542 2.22 -0.90 7.60
CA LEU A 542 2.64 -0.98 6.21
C LEU A 542 1.82 -2.03 5.41
N SER A 543 1.12 -2.94 6.07
CA SER A 543 0.23 -3.91 5.42
C SER A 543 -1.25 -3.51 5.51
N TYR A 544 -2.09 -4.12 4.68
CA TYR A 544 -3.54 -3.97 4.72
C TYR A 544 -4.25 -4.70 5.89
N ASP A 545 -3.51 -5.25 6.87
CA ASP A 545 -4.13 -5.90 8.01
C ASP A 545 -5.03 -4.92 8.81
N GLY A 546 -6.22 -5.41 9.19
CA GLY A 546 -7.24 -4.64 9.90
C GLY A 546 -8.34 -4.04 9.01
N VAL A 547 -8.03 -3.65 7.77
CA VAL A 547 -9.00 -3.00 6.85
C VAL A 547 -10.28 -3.83 6.70
N ILE A 548 -10.16 -5.14 6.47
CA ILE A 548 -11.33 -6.04 6.34
C ILE A 548 -12.09 -6.22 7.66
N THR A 549 -11.41 -6.12 8.81
CA THR A 549 -12.06 -6.21 10.13
C THR A 549 -12.91 -4.99 10.39
N ASP A 550 -12.39 -3.78 10.12
CA ASP A 550 -13.16 -2.54 10.25
C ASP A 550 -14.33 -2.49 9.27
N VAL A 551 -14.13 -2.83 7.98
CA VAL A 551 -15.21 -2.84 6.99
C VAL A 551 -16.31 -3.84 7.35
N LYS A 552 -15.97 -5.06 7.81
CA LYS A 552 -16.96 -6.02 8.33
C LYS A 552 -17.70 -5.49 9.55
N SER A 553 -17.04 -4.71 10.41
CA SER A 553 -17.64 -4.11 11.59
C SER A 553 -18.65 -3.01 11.23
N ILE A 554 -18.32 -2.15 10.25
CA ILE A 554 -19.27 -1.16 9.71
C ILE A 554 -20.45 -1.87 9.04
N TYR A 555 -20.16 -2.86 8.18
CA TYR A 555 -21.16 -3.66 7.49
C TYR A 555 -22.13 -4.32 8.48
N GLN A 556 -21.63 -4.91 9.57
CA GLN A 556 -22.46 -5.47 10.64
C GLN A 556 -23.38 -4.44 11.31
N ARG A 557 -22.95 -3.18 11.48
CA ARG A 557 -23.80 -2.10 12.01
C ARG A 557 -24.87 -1.64 11.01
N VAL A 558 -24.68 -1.89 9.72
CA VAL A 558 -25.68 -1.60 8.66
C VAL A 558 -26.68 -2.76 8.52
N THR A 559 -26.22 -4.00 8.41
CA THR A 559 -27.07 -5.17 8.07
C THR A 559 -27.51 -6.00 9.27
N GLY A 560 -26.80 -5.91 10.40
CA GLY A 560 -26.98 -6.72 11.61
C GLY A 560 -26.18 -8.02 11.65
N THR A 561 -25.51 -8.43 10.57
CA THR A 561 -24.66 -9.63 10.51
C THR A 561 -23.43 -9.44 9.59
N THR A 562 -22.52 -10.41 9.56
CA THR A 562 -21.45 -10.50 8.55
C THR A 562 -21.52 -11.79 7.72
N ASP A 563 -22.55 -12.61 7.91
CA ASP A 563 -22.72 -13.91 7.24
C ASP A 563 -22.77 -13.77 5.70
N ASP A 564 -23.39 -12.70 5.21
CA ASP A 564 -23.56 -12.38 3.78
C ASP A 564 -22.47 -11.44 3.23
N PHE A 565 -21.41 -11.15 4.00
CA PHE A 565 -20.35 -10.24 3.57
C PHE A 565 -19.59 -10.80 2.35
N PHE A 566 -19.86 -10.20 1.17
CA PHE A 566 -19.43 -10.71 -0.13
C PHE A 566 -19.72 -12.21 -0.32
N ASP A 567 -20.85 -12.70 0.20
CA ASP A 567 -21.37 -14.02 -0.17
C ASP A 567 -22.18 -13.89 -1.47
N VAL A 568 -21.44 -13.96 -2.58
CA VAL A 568 -21.94 -13.82 -3.94
C VAL A 568 -21.59 -15.09 -4.69
N ASP A 569 -22.60 -15.72 -5.27
CA ASP A 569 -22.43 -16.81 -6.21
C ASP A 569 -22.15 -16.22 -7.60
N PHE A 570 -21.07 -16.69 -8.22
CA PHE A 570 -20.64 -16.27 -9.55
C PHE A 570 -20.44 -17.46 -10.52
N GLU A 571 -21.02 -18.64 -10.21
CA GLU A 571 -20.88 -19.86 -11.02
C GLU A 571 -21.32 -19.64 -12.47
N ASP A 572 -22.44 -18.93 -12.71
CA ASP A 572 -22.98 -18.64 -14.05
C ASP A 572 -22.01 -17.87 -14.98
N GLU A 573 -21.08 -17.08 -14.43
CA GLU A 573 -20.09 -16.29 -15.20
C GLU A 573 -18.81 -17.08 -15.52
N GLU A 574 -18.43 -18.05 -14.69
CA GLU A 574 -17.20 -18.84 -14.88
C GLU A 574 -17.30 -19.66 -16.17
N ASP A 575 -18.50 -20.20 -16.40
CA ASP A 575 -18.90 -20.98 -17.56
C ASP A 575 -18.81 -20.20 -18.89
N GLU A 576 -18.96 -18.87 -18.89
CA GLU A 576 -18.77 -18.02 -20.08
C GLU A 576 -17.31 -17.58 -20.28
N TYR A 577 -16.58 -17.29 -19.20
CA TYR A 577 -15.17 -16.86 -19.30
C TYR A 577 -14.29 -17.99 -19.86
N ASP A 578 -14.44 -19.20 -19.33
CA ASP A 578 -13.69 -20.37 -19.79
C ASP A 578 -14.08 -20.80 -21.21
N ARG A 579 -15.35 -20.60 -21.61
CA ARG A 579 -15.78 -20.81 -23.00
C ARG A 579 -15.12 -19.83 -23.98
N ASN A 580 -14.92 -18.57 -23.58
CA ASN A 580 -14.34 -17.54 -24.44
C ASN A 580 -12.80 -17.58 -24.50
N ASN A 581 -12.13 -18.12 -23.47
CA ASN A 581 -10.66 -18.20 -23.40
C ASN A 581 -10.07 -19.59 -23.72
N GLN A 582 -10.87 -20.57 -24.15
CA GLN A 582 -10.33 -21.83 -24.66
C GLN A 582 -9.48 -21.61 -25.92
N PRO A 583 -8.23 -22.10 -25.98
CA PRO A 583 -7.43 -22.01 -27.19
C PRO A 583 -8.10 -22.82 -28.31
N VAL A 584 -8.41 -22.15 -29.42
CA VAL A 584 -9.04 -22.77 -30.59
C VAL A 584 -8.08 -23.81 -31.20
N ILE A 585 -8.25 -25.07 -30.82
CA ILE A 585 -7.49 -26.19 -31.39
C ILE A 585 -7.92 -26.33 -32.85
N PRO A 586 -7.02 -26.14 -33.83
CA PRO A 586 -7.37 -26.35 -35.24
C PRO A 586 -7.78 -27.81 -35.45
N PRO A 587 -8.86 -28.10 -36.21
CA PRO A 587 -9.31 -29.46 -36.40
C PRO A 587 -8.18 -30.28 -37.06
N LYS A 588 -7.76 -31.37 -36.38
CA LYS A 588 -6.74 -32.29 -36.89
C LYS A 588 -7.16 -32.79 -38.28
N ARG A 589 -6.47 -32.32 -39.32
CA ARG A 589 -6.59 -32.90 -40.67
C ARG A 589 -6.23 -34.38 -40.60
N SER A 590 -7.18 -35.24 -40.92
CA SER A 590 -6.95 -36.67 -41.05
C SER A 590 -5.93 -36.94 -42.17
N SER A 591 -4.85 -37.63 -41.83
CA SER A 591 -3.85 -38.06 -42.80
C SER A 591 -4.40 -39.20 -43.65
N VAL A 592 -4.66 -38.92 -44.93
CA VAL A 592 -4.86 -39.95 -45.95
C VAL A 592 -3.53 -40.15 -46.68
N ILE A 593 -3.10 -41.41 -46.81
CA ILE A 593 -1.81 -41.81 -47.38
C ILE A 593 -1.95 -42.09 -48.88
N GLY A 594 -0.99 -41.60 -49.68
CA GLY A 594 -0.83 -41.89 -51.12
C GLY A 594 -0.64 -40.58 -51.94
N GLY A 595 0.34 -40.46 -52.84
CA GLY A 595 1.37 -41.39 -53.30
C GLY A 595 2.61 -40.66 -53.87
N ILE A 596 3.53 -41.41 -54.50
CA ILE A 596 4.91 -41.01 -54.83
C ILE A 596 5.03 -40.22 -56.17
N VAL A 597 6.19 -39.57 -56.36
CA VAL A 597 6.79 -38.89 -57.55
C VAL A 597 6.72 -37.35 -57.45
N GLY A 598 7.79 -36.54 -57.60
CA GLY A 598 9.23 -36.81 -57.71
C GLY A 598 10.00 -35.66 -58.43
N GLY A 599 11.16 -35.22 -57.90
CA GLY A 599 12.20 -34.49 -58.67
C GLY A 599 12.53 -33.02 -58.34
N GLY A 600 13.79 -32.75 -57.97
CA GLY A 600 14.67 -31.77 -58.65
C GLY A 600 14.85 -30.32 -58.11
N SER A 601 16.06 -30.01 -57.61
CA SER A 601 16.76 -28.67 -57.58
C SER A 601 16.08 -27.44 -56.90
N GLY A 602 16.77 -26.43 -56.36
CA GLY A 602 18.21 -26.17 -56.16
C GLY A 602 18.48 -24.71 -55.69
N THR A 603 19.66 -24.46 -55.11
CA THR A 603 20.35 -23.15 -54.91
C THR A 603 19.74 -21.97 -54.13
N SER A 604 20.43 -21.65 -53.02
CA SER A 604 20.75 -20.33 -52.43
C SER A 604 20.67 -19.07 -53.31
N LEU A 605 20.24 -17.93 -52.74
CA LEU A 605 21.08 -16.71 -52.60
C LEU A 605 20.53 -15.70 -51.57
N ALA A 606 21.33 -14.67 -51.26
CA ALA A 606 21.03 -13.62 -50.28
C ALA A 606 21.12 -12.19 -50.88
N ALA A 607 20.77 -11.20 -50.05
CA ALA A 607 21.32 -9.83 -49.97
C ALA A 607 20.52 -8.62 -50.53
N LEU A 608 20.85 -7.47 -49.90
CA LEU A 608 20.58 -6.05 -50.20
C LEU A 608 19.16 -5.53 -49.86
N ARG A 609 18.94 -4.49 -49.03
CA ARG A 609 19.60 -3.19 -48.71
C ARG A 609 19.18 -2.07 -49.69
N GLU A 610 18.50 -1.03 -49.18
CA GLU A 610 18.93 0.38 -49.25
C GLU A 610 18.02 1.36 -48.49
N GLN A 611 18.60 2.53 -48.16
CA GLN A 611 18.01 3.65 -47.42
C GLN A 611 17.52 4.74 -48.40
N HIS A 612 16.81 5.75 -47.89
CA HIS A 612 16.93 7.11 -48.41
C HIS A 612 16.85 8.12 -47.25
N ASP A 613 17.42 9.30 -47.48
CA ASP A 613 18.04 10.17 -46.45
C ASP A 613 17.76 11.67 -46.73
N GLU A 614 18.18 12.55 -45.79
CA GLU A 614 18.25 14.03 -45.83
C GLU A 614 16.90 14.82 -45.88
N GLY A 615 16.73 16.03 -45.34
CA GLY A 615 17.59 17.01 -44.62
C GLY A 615 16.77 18.29 -44.29
N ILE A 616 17.26 19.44 -43.79
CA ILE A 616 18.58 19.83 -43.24
C ILE A 616 18.46 21.23 -42.53
N SER A 617 19.06 21.39 -41.33
CA SER A 617 19.65 22.63 -40.70
C SER A 617 18.81 23.94 -40.50
N ASP A 618 19.21 24.99 -39.76
CA ASP A 618 20.31 25.26 -38.78
C ASP A 618 20.03 26.56 -37.96
N ASN A 619 20.66 26.71 -36.79
CA ASN A 619 21.49 27.87 -36.35
C ASN A 619 21.63 28.03 -34.82
N ALA A 620 22.79 28.50 -34.37
CA ALA A 620 23.22 28.68 -32.97
C ALA A 620 23.51 30.16 -32.62
N ILE A 621 23.87 30.46 -31.36
CA ILE A 621 25.10 31.21 -30.93
C ILE A 621 25.12 31.44 -29.40
N ASP A 622 26.35 31.48 -28.86
CA ASP A 622 26.85 31.55 -27.48
C ASP A 622 26.35 32.66 -26.53
N SER A 623 26.54 32.44 -25.21
CA SER A 623 27.51 33.21 -24.40
C SER A 623 27.73 32.65 -22.98
N ASP A 624 28.98 32.62 -22.51
CA ASP A 624 29.42 32.17 -21.17
C ASP A 624 29.04 33.14 -20.02
N GLU A 625 29.06 32.65 -18.76
CA GLU A 625 29.75 33.29 -17.62
C GLU A 625 29.76 32.38 -16.36
N ASP A 626 30.94 32.21 -15.73
CA ASP A 626 31.15 31.45 -14.48
C ASP A 626 30.77 32.25 -13.23
N MET A 627 30.17 31.62 -12.22
CA MET A 627 30.22 32.06 -10.81
C MET A 627 30.22 30.87 -9.85
N ASP A 628 31.30 30.74 -9.07
CA ASP A 628 31.33 29.99 -7.81
C ASP A 628 30.36 30.62 -6.81
N ASP A 629 29.55 29.81 -6.10
CA ASP A 629 29.02 30.24 -4.80
C ASP A 629 28.90 29.08 -3.80
N SER A 630 29.55 29.25 -2.66
CA SER A 630 29.66 28.24 -1.60
C SER A 630 28.65 28.48 -0.49
N HIS A 631 27.71 27.56 -0.29
CA HIS A 631 26.68 27.70 0.75
C HIS A 631 26.71 26.63 1.83
N ALA A 632 26.71 27.12 3.07
CA ALA A 632 26.71 26.38 4.34
C ALA A 632 25.28 25.95 4.75
N PRO A 633 25.07 25.25 5.90
CA PRO A 633 23.79 24.59 6.22
C PRO A 633 22.56 25.50 6.29
N PHE A 634 21.43 24.96 5.84
CA PHE A 634 20.15 25.65 5.63
C PHE A 634 19.48 26.16 6.92
N GLY A 635 19.05 27.42 6.89
CA GLY A 635 18.18 28.06 7.89
C GLY A 635 16.74 28.21 7.41
N ALA A 636 15.81 28.47 8.33
CA ALA A 636 14.37 28.31 8.13
C ALA A 636 13.64 29.42 7.34
N GLU A 637 14.31 30.14 6.42
CA GLU A 637 13.77 31.35 5.77
C GLU A 637 13.48 31.22 4.26
N GLU A 638 13.78 30.08 3.61
CA GLU A 638 13.51 29.85 2.18
C GLU A 638 12.40 28.82 1.91
N MET A 639 11.19 29.10 2.42
CA MET A 639 9.98 28.36 2.03
C MET A 639 8.90 29.34 1.53
N GLU A 640 8.45 29.15 0.28
CA GLU A 640 7.22 29.78 -0.21
C GLU A 640 6.00 29.18 0.52
N LEU A 641 5.06 30.04 0.90
CA LEU A 641 3.84 29.74 1.69
C LEU A 641 2.68 29.18 0.87
#